data_AF-A0A957XCA3-F1
#
_entry.id   AF-A0A957XCA3-F1
#
_cell.length_a   1.000
_cell.length_b   1.000
_cell.length_c   1.000
_cell.angle_alpha   90.00
_cell.angle_beta   90.00
_cell.angle_gamma   90.00
#
_symmetry.space_group_name_H-M   'P 1'
#
loop_
_entity.id
_entity.type
_entity.pdbx_description
1 polymer ?
#
loop_
_entity_poly.entity_id
_entity_poly.type
_entity_poly.pdbx_seq_one_letter_code
_entity_poly.pdbx_strand_id
1 'polypeptide(L)'
;MNKLKNPANDAQITLSDPTSANPNAYTDAPKLHPNPLVGSLQLLFWIFFHPSAWGSHIARIDPTLRSDFTLAELSRSQWRNPALHWLLIQKLAVWPLAVGVLVGLLLSRSGSLDVMLGGTTYIVTISVVFSLVVGSLVGVVTGVIGGVALGLAFGIIGSLTGIMSTGFAVGTAIGLAGSISVVLARQKSAYSLTLQIGGAIGGVLIASIIVLGLGRVTDFVFIDPAKGVTIDLLFDALANIAGGAVVGVLVGWSRGESFSRVTGGMVGGIAGLVASLLYAVALAIAPKTGIAAGIIIGVLLSISFAISYTLAKQIAGPWAGAVAGALGSAGTYQLTYLRSEPFWLFLPILLGVLLGLTQMWWRPILLYPFIVTWNFFIYRADKLRANSIPSLLRRHSAFWDEYQYLPLFGLEEHVLLAIERNPVEGQAALHYLTNHRHQRWAAQAVQIELDARRLESCADVKAISEAHRSLAAGELTGPASALLRSFSRHSQDVEAALRQESRYNQRLALSAVEDRLDSLLRELTRSSEPYAERFRPIATSWRQTVAGYIQELAEAVEARQEIDSPYIIGVPLTEQQEIFVGRTDVTAQIEQLLLDRRRPPLLLYGQRRMGKTSLLNNLGRLLPSTIVPLFVDLQGASRADDHGGLLYSIARNIVKSAELRRNLTLPTLSWEMLGKNPFLSFDDWLDQVEKALDDQGQYTALLALDEFETLDHAITKGQFDEEKVLGTLRNLIQHRSRFKMLLAGSHTLEELQRWASYLINVQVIHLGCLHETEARQLIERPVDDFALRYEPDAGQRVMTLTRGHPFLVQLLCAEIVALKNEQSPAVRRLACLSDVEAAIPEALSSGSFFFADIQRNQIDPTGLAVLRCLAAQGEGAVVDQTTLTDRIQANPDTVDCALELLTQRELIEPVESGYRFQVELIRRWFI
;
A
#
# COMPACT_ATOMS: atom_id res chain seq x y z
N MET A 1 -32.15 -19.79 50.78
CA MET A 1 -33.05 -19.31 49.70
C MET A 1 -33.46 -17.89 50.07
N ASN A 2 -33.16 -16.80 49.37
CA ASN A 2 -32.43 -16.57 48.12
C ASN A 2 -31.75 -15.18 48.17
N LYS A 3 -30.69 -15.03 47.37
CA LYS A 3 -29.67 -13.96 47.39
C LYS A 3 -30.13 -12.56 46.94
N LEU A 4 -29.40 -11.60 47.50
CA LEU A 4 -29.24 -10.16 47.27
C LEU A 4 -29.19 -9.67 45.80
N LYS A 5 -29.73 -8.47 45.56
CA LYS A 5 -29.67 -7.68 44.31
C LYS A 5 -28.96 -6.34 44.61
N ASN A 6 -27.95 -6.01 43.82
CA ASN A 6 -27.03 -4.87 43.99
C ASN A 6 -27.53 -3.63 43.20
N PRO A 7 -27.45 -2.39 43.71
CA PRO A 7 -27.88 -1.18 43.01
C PRO A 7 -26.68 -0.54 42.29
N ALA A 8 -26.49 -0.90 41.02
CA ALA A 8 -25.52 -0.27 40.13
C ALA A 8 -26.02 -0.39 38.68
N ASN A 9 -27.08 0.36 38.32
CA ASN A 9 -27.50 0.50 36.91
C ASN A 9 -28.35 1.73 36.55
N ASP A 10 -28.61 2.68 37.47
CA ASP A 10 -29.50 3.84 37.20
C ASP A 10 -28.76 5.18 37.12
N ALA A 11 -27.57 5.21 36.54
CA ALA A 11 -26.84 6.45 36.26
C ALA A 11 -26.05 6.37 34.95
N GLN A 12 -26.74 6.19 33.82
CA GLN A 12 -26.19 6.57 32.52
C GLN A 12 -27.32 6.79 31.51
N ILE A 13 -27.21 7.92 30.79
CA ILE A 13 -27.96 8.32 29.59
C ILE A 13 -29.26 9.10 29.87
N THR A 14 -29.10 10.28 30.47
CA THR A 14 -29.82 11.50 30.06
C THR A 14 -28.81 12.65 29.93
N LEU A 15 -28.18 12.73 28.75
CA LEU A 15 -27.62 13.98 28.23
C LEU A 15 -28.31 14.22 26.88
N SER A 16 -29.35 15.06 26.92
CA SER A 16 -29.98 15.64 25.75
C SER A 16 -29.03 16.65 25.07
N ASP A 17 -28.97 16.53 23.75
CA ASP A 17 -28.50 17.47 22.72
C ASP A 17 -27.02 17.88 22.64
N PRO A 18 -26.27 17.23 21.72
CA PRO A 18 -25.53 17.88 20.66
C PRO A 18 -26.38 17.85 19.38
N THR A 19 -26.93 19.00 19.00
CA THR A 19 -27.84 19.13 17.87
C THR A 19 -27.17 18.75 16.52
N SER A 20 -27.81 17.80 15.83
CA SER A 20 -27.99 17.72 14.36
C SER A 20 -27.15 16.79 13.45
N ALA A 21 -26.27 15.92 13.96
CA ALA A 21 -25.67 14.89 13.09
C ALA A 21 -26.44 13.56 13.24
N ASN A 22 -27.26 13.21 12.25
CA ASN A 22 -27.81 11.86 12.13
C ASN A 22 -26.74 11.00 11.43
N PRO A 23 -26.05 10.06 12.09
CA PRO A 23 -25.01 9.25 11.45
C PRO A 23 -25.53 8.45 10.24
N ASN A 24 -26.86 8.33 10.12
CA ASN A 24 -27.54 7.73 8.97
C ASN A 24 -27.58 8.62 7.70
N ALA A 25 -27.03 9.84 7.73
CA ALA A 25 -27.08 10.77 6.59
C ALA A 25 -26.17 10.37 5.42
N TYR A 26 -25.04 9.74 5.70
CA TYR A 26 -24.06 9.27 4.70
C TYR A 26 -24.14 7.75 4.58
N THR A 27 -25.25 7.27 4.05
CA THR A 27 -25.53 5.83 3.96
C THR A 27 -26.16 5.47 2.63
N ASP A 28 -25.96 4.21 2.22
CA ASP A 28 -26.65 3.60 1.09
C ASP A 28 -28.11 3.23 1.40
N ALA A 29 -28.67 3.68 2.54
CA ALA A 29 -30.00 3.31 3.02
C ALA A 29 -30.82 4.50 3.59
N PRO A 30 -30.91 5.65 2.90
CA PRO A 30 -31.71 6.79 3.36
C PRO A 30 -33.18 6.42 3.59
N LYS A 31 -33.85 7.03 4.58
CA LYS A 31 -35.28 6.80 4.86
C LYS A 31 -36.15 7.49 3.79
N LEU A 32 -37.27 6.85 3.45
CA LEU A 32 -38.26 7.42 2.55
C LEU A 32 -39.01 8.57 3.25
N HIS A 33 -39.26 9.66 2.53
CA HIS A 33 -40.01 10.79 3.04
C HIS A 33 -41.47 10.37 3.34
N PRO A 34 -42.07 10.81 4.48
CA PRO A 34 -43.41 10.39 4.88
C PRO A 34 -44.51 10.91 3.95
N ASN A 35 -44.30 12.06 3.30
CA ASN A 35 -45.24 12.56 2.29
C ASN A 35 -45.22 11.64 1.05
N PRO A 36 -46.37 11.10 0.63
CA PRO A 36 -46.44 10.09 -0.42
C PRO A 36 -46.06 10.60 -1.82
N LEU A 37 -46.24 11.89 -2.11
CA LEU A 37 -45.83 12.50 -3.38
C LEU A 37 -44.31 12.73 -3.42
N VAL A 38 -43.76 13.29 -2.34
CA VAL A 38 -42.32 13.53 -2.21
C VAL A 38 -41.56 12.20 -2.13
N GLY A 39 -42.09 11.22 -1.40
CA GLY A 39 -41.55 9.86 -1.34
C GLY A 39 -41.56 9.20 -2.71
N SER A 40 -42.65 9.36 -3.49
CA SER A 40 -42.71 8.85 -4.86
C SER A 40 -41.61 9.44 -5.76
N LEU A 41 -41.35 10.75 -5.67
CA LEU A 41 -40.25 11.44 -6.37
C LEU A 41 -38.87 10.93 -5.92
N GLN A 42 -38.70 10.74 -4.61
CA GLN A 42 -37.46 10.20 -4.03
C GLN A 42 -37.17 8.78 -4.52
N LEU A 43 -38.19 7.92 -4.64
CA LEU A 43 -38.03 6.56 -5.16
C LEU A 43 -37.57 6.54 -6.62
N LEU A 44 -38.09 7.44 -7.47
CA LEU A 44 -37.58 7.55 -8.84
C LEU A 44 -36.16 8.08 -8.88
N PHE A 45 -35.86 9.10 -8.07
CA PHE A 45 -34.51 9.65 -7.98
C PHE A 45 -33.50 8.56 -7.60
N TRP A 46 -33.82 7.70 -6.62
CA TRP A 46 -32.97 6.57 -6.26
C TRP A 46 -32.77 5.58 -7.41
N ILE A 47 -33.78 5.30 -8.23
CA ILE A 47 -33.59 4.38 -9.35
C ILE A 47 -32.56 4.93 -10.36
N PHE A 48 -32.58 6.24 -10.65
CA PHE A 48 -31.71 6.82 -11.67
C PHE A 48 -30.31 7.19 -11.18
N PHE A 49 -30.19 7.69 -9.95
CA PHE A 49 -28.96 8.28 -9.41
C PHE A 49 -28.35 7.47 -8.25
N HIS A 50 -29.20 6.83 -7.43
CA HIS A 50 -28.76 6.18 -6.18
C HIS A 50 -29.35 4.77 -5.97
N PRO A 51 -29.05 3.81 -6.88
CA PRO A 51 -29.71 2.51 -6.89
C PRO A 51 -29.43 1.67 -5.64
N SER A 52 -28.39 1.97 -4.84
CA SER A 52 -28.12 1.30 -3.56
C SER A 52 -29.22 1.61 -2.55
N ALA A 53 -29.68 2.88 -2.48
CA ALA A 53 -30.84 3.25 -1.66
C ALA A 53 -32.10 2.51 -2.08
N TRP A 54 -32.30 2.32 -3.39
CA TRP A 54 -33.42 1.51 -3.89
C TRP A 54 -33.33 0.06 -3.39
N GLY A 55 -32.17 -0.58 -3.53
CA GLY A 55 -31.94 -1.94 -3.04
C GLY A 55 -32.17 -2.07 -1.53
N SER A 56 -31.59 -1.15 -0.76
CA SER A 56 -31.72 -1.08 0.70
C SER A 56 -33.17 -0.80 1.14
N HIS A 57 -33.93 -0.02 0.37
CA HIS A 57 -35.35 0.21 0.63
C HIS A 57 -36.19 -1.06 0.39
N ILE A 58 -35.93 -1.79 -0.68
CA ILE A 58 -36.58 -3.09 -0.94
C ILE A 58 -36.25 -4.11 0.13
N ALA A 59 -34.97 -4.23 0.51
CA ALA A 59 -34.53 -5.14 1.57
C ALA A 59 -35.17 -4.81 2.94
N ARG A 60 -35.51 -3.54 3.21
CA ARG A 60 -36.27 -3.13 4.41
C ARG A 60 -37.73 -3.53 4.37
N ILE A 61 -38.34 -3.60 3.18
CA ILE A 61 -39.73 -4.07 3.00
C ILE A 61 -39.79 -5.59 3.14
N ASP A 62 -38.86 -6.29 2.48
CA ASP A 62 -38.67 -7.74 2.59
C ASP A 62 -37.21 -8.11 2.21
N PRO A 63 -36.41 -8.66 3.15
CA PRO A 63 -35.02 -9.05 2.90
C PRO A 63 -34.86 -10.16 1.84
N THR A 64 -35.90 -10.95 1.59
CA THR A 64 -35.89 -12.05 0.61
C THR A 64 -36.16 -11.59 -0.82
N LEU A 65 -36.57 -10.33 -1.01
CA LEU A 65 -36.95 -9.76 -2.30
C LEU A 65 -35.73 -9.16 -3.01
N ARG A 66 -35.51 -9.53 -4.27
CA ARG A 66 -34.45 -8.94 -5.11
C ARG A 66 -34.84 -7.53 -5.57
N SER A 67 -33.87 -6.66 -5.84
CA SER A 67 -34.13 -5.28 -6.27
C SER A 67 -34.77 -5.14 -7.67
N ASP A 68 -34.72 -6.21 -8.46
CA ASP A 68 -35.24 -6.33 -9.84
C ASP A 68 -36.48 -7.25 -9.94
N PHE A 69 -37.16 -7.54 -8.82
CA PHE A 69 -38.27 -8.49 -8.76
C PHE A 69 -39.38 -8.25 -9.79
N THR A 70 -40.01 -9.33 -10.23
CA THR A 70 -41.18 -9.33 -11.11
C THR A 70 -42.47 -9.52 -10.31
N LEU A 71 -43.61 -9.00 -10.79
CA LEU A 71 -44.91 -9.22 -10.12
C LEU A 71 -45.29 -10.71 -10.08
N ALA A 72 -44.79 -11.49 -11.05
CA ALA A 72 -45.03 -12.93 -11.13
C ALA A 72 -44.17 -13.74 -10.13
N GLU A 73 -43.08 -13.20 -9.60
CA GLU A 73 -42.23 -13.90 -8.61
C GLU A 73 -42.69 -13.73 -7.17
N LEU A 74 -43.67 -12.85 -6.92
CA LEU A 74 -44.17 -12.56 -5.58
C LEU A 74 -44.93 -13.75 -4.97
N SER A 75 -44.50 -14.19 -3.80
CA SER A 75 -45.14 -15.25 -3.01
C SER A 75 -46.46 -14.79 -2.35
N ARG A 76 -47.28 -15.74 -1.90
CA ARG A 76 -48.56 -15.44 -1.21
C ARG A 76 -48.38 -14.67 0.10
N SER A 77 -47.26 -14.84 0.80
CA SER A 77 -46.94 -14.07 2.01
C SER A 77 -46.52 -12.64 1.68
N GLN A 78 -45.79 -12.43 0.59
CA GLN A 78 -45.39 -11.10 0.11
C GLN A 78 -46.59 -10.27 -0.34
N TRP A 79 -47.58 -10.88 -1.01
CA TRP A 79 -48.87 -10.26 -1.32
C TRP A 79 -49.73 -9.90 -0.11
N ARG A 80 -49.32 -10.23 1.12
CA ARG A 80 -50.01 -9.77 2.34
C ARG A 80 -49.27 -8.62 3.03
N ASN A 81 -48.09 -8.23 2.55
CA ASN A 81 -47.31 -7.16 3.15
C ASN A 81 -47.87 -5.78 2.75
N PRO A 82 -48.38 -4.98 3.72
CA PRO A 82 -48.99 -3.68 3.41
C PRO A 82 -47.98 -2.66 2.85
N ALA A 83 -46.69 -2.75 3.24
CA ALA A 83 -45.66 -1.86 2.71
C ALA A 83 -45.36 -2.15 1.23
N LEU A 84 -45.44 -3.42 0.81
CA LEU A 84 -45.29 -3.81 -0.59
C LEU A 84 -46.48 -3.33 -1.44
N HIS A 85 -47.71 -3.45 -0.93
CA HIS A 85 -48.90 -2.90 -1.61
C HIS A 85 -48.79 -1.40 -1.83
N TRP A 86 -48.35 -0.67 -0.80
CA TRP A 86 -48.15 0.77 -0.91
C TRP A 86 -47.11 1.14 -1.97
N LEU A 87 -45.98 0.43 -2.01
CA LEU A 87 -44.96 0.60 -3.04
C LEU A 87 -45.51 0.33 -4.45
N LEU A 88 -46.30 -0.74 -4.62
CA LEU A 88 -46.91 -1.10 -5.90
C LEU A 88 -47.93 -0.05 -6.35
N ILE A 89 -48.76 0.48 -5.44
CA ILE A 89 -49.72 1.55 -5.75
C ILE A 89 -48.99 2.83 -6.17
N GLN A 90 -47.94 3.21 -5.44
CA GLN A 90 -47.14 4.38 -5.78
C GLN A 90 -46.56 4.26 -7.21
N LYS A 91 -46.01 3.09 -7.55
CA LYS A 91 -45.34 2.89 -8.84
C LYS A 91 -46.27 2.62 -10.02
N LEU A 92 -47.31 1.82 -9.84
CA LEU A 92 -48.19 1.36 -10.93
C LEU A 92 -49.41 2.26 -11.15
N ALA A 93 -49.80 3.07 -10.17
CA ALA A 93 -50.96 3.96 -10.28
C ALA A 93 -50.59 5.45 -10.14
N VAL A 94 -49.93 5.84 -9.04
CA VAL A 94 -49.67 7.27 -8.77
C VAL A 94 -48.75 7.88 -9.83
N TRP A 95 -47.71 7.17 -10.26
CA TRP A 95 -46.75 7.65 -11.25
C TRP A 95 -47.34 7.84 -12.66
N PRO A 96 -48.00 6.83 -13.27
CA PRO A 96 -48.68 7.02 -14.56
C PRO A 96 -49.73 8.13 -14.53
N LEU A 97 -50.46 8.28 -13.42
CA LEU A 97 -51.43 9.36 -13.23
C LEU A 97 -50.74 10.74 -13.15
N ALA A 98 -49.66 10.87 -12.38
CA ALA A 98 -48.92 12.13 -12.27
C ALA A 98 -48.32 12.58 -13.60
N VAL A 99 -47.76 11.64 -14.37
CA VAL A 99 -47.23 11.89 -15.72
C VAL A 99 -48.36 12.27 -16.68
N GLY A 100 -49.49 11.55 -16.62
CA GLY A 100 -50.68 11.88 -17.39
C GLY A 100 -51.18 13.30 -17.11
N VAL A 101 -51.28 13.70 -15.85
CA VAL A 101 -51.68 15.06 -15.44
C VAL A 101 -50.67 16.11 -15.95
N LEU A 102 -49.36 15.85 -15.81
CA LEU A 102 -48.32 16.77 -16.30
C LEU A 102 -48.41 16.97 -17.82
N VAL A 103 -48.57 15.89 -18.58
CA VAL A 103 -48.72 15.93 -20.03
C VAL A 103 -50.04 16.59 -20.42
N GLY A 104 -51.14 16.29 -19.71
CA GLY A 104 -52.42 16.95 -19.90
C GLY A 104 -52.34 18.46 -19.69
N LEU A 105 -51.57 18.92 -18.70
CA LEU A 105 -51.29 20.34 -18.48
C LEU A 105 -50.46 20.95 -19.62
N LEU A 106 -49.50 20.22 -20.19
CA LEU A 106 -48.74 20.67 -21.36
C LEU A 106 -49.62 20.74 -22.63
N LEU A 107 -50.50 19.75 -22.82
CA LEU A 107 -51.46 19.67 -23.91
C LEU A 107 -52.60 20.69 -23.77
N SER A 108 -52.91 21.16 -22.56
CA SER A 108 -53.90 22.23 -22.33
C SER A 108 -53.56 23.52 -23.08
N ARG A 109 -52.28 23.71 -23.41
CA ARG A 109 -51.76 24.87 -24.16
C ARG A 109 -52.11 24.83 -25.66
N SER A 110 -52.63 23.70 -26.19
CA SER A 110 -52.99 23.53 -27.60
C SER A 110 -54.47 23.77 -27.94
N GLY A 111 -55.31 24.11 -26.94
CA GLY A 111 -56.60 24.78 -27.15
C GLY A 111 -57.85 23.91 -27.35
N SER A 112 -57.77 22.57 -27.35
CA SER A 112 -58.95 21.69 -27.42
C SER A 112 -59.09 20.80 -26.19
N LEU A 113 -60.18 20.98 -25.43
CA LEU A 113 -60.49 20.23 -24.21
C LEU A 113 -60.68 18.73 -24.50
N ASP A 114 -61.29 18.38 -25.63
CA ASP A 114 -61.53 17.00 -26.04
C ASP A 114 -60.24 16.28 -26.43
N VAL A 115 -59.31 16.98 -27.08
CA VAL A 115 -57.97 16.45 -27.41
C VAL A 115 -57.14 16.29 -26.13
N MET A 116 -57.28 17.21 -25.17
CA MET A 116 -56.59 17.13 -23.88
C MET A 116 -57.09 15.96 -23.02
N LEU A 117 -58.41 15.82 -22.85
CA LEU A 117 -59.01 14.75 -22.05
C LEU A 117 -58.85 13.38 -22.73
N GLY A 118 -59.05 13.30 -24.05
CA GLY A 118 -58.83 12.09 -24.84
C GLY A 118 -57.36 11.66 -24.88
N GLY A 119 -56.42 12.58 -25.09
CA GLY A 119 -54.99 12.30 -25.12
C GLY A 119 -54.44 11.91 -23.74
N THR A 120 -54.87 12.58 -22.67
CA THR A 120 -54.40 12.28 -21.30
C THR A 120 -54.88 10.91 -20.84
N THR A 121 -56.15 10.57 -21.07
CA THR A 121 -56.70 9.26 -20.72
C THR A 121 -56.03 8.14 -21.52
N TYR A 122 -55.81 8.35 -22.82
CA TYR A 122 -55.06 7.45 -23.69
C TYR A 122 -53.65 7.12 -23.18
N ILE A 123 -52.89 8.16 -22.79
CA ILE A 123 -51.51 8.05 -22.32
C ILE A 123 -51.42 7.32 -20.98
N VAL A 124 -52.31 7.65 -20.03
CA VAL A 124 -52.36 6.99 -18.73
C VAL A 124 -52.67 5.50 -18.92
N THR A 125 -53.64 5.17 -19.76
CA THR A 125 -54.04 3.77 -19.99
C THR A 125 -52.92 2.96 -20.63
N ILE A 126 -52.23 3.47 -21.66
CA ILE A 126 -51.06 2.79 -22.25
C ILE A 126 -49.97 2.56 -21.22
N SER A 127 -49.64 3.60 -20.44
CA SER A 127 -48.56 3.56 -19.46
C SER A 127 -48.83 2.54 -18.35
N VAL A 128 -50.07 2.48 -17.84
CA VAL A 128 -50.47 1.53 -16.80
C VAL A 128 -50.47 0.10 -17.32
N VAL A 129 -51.08 -0.15 -18.49
CA VAL A 129 -51.15 -1.48 -19.10
C VAL A 129 -49.74 -2.01 -19.39
N PHE A 130 -48.89 -1.18 -19.98
CA PHE A 130 -47.50 -1.56 -20.25
C PHE A 130 -46.71 -1.85 -18.96
N SER A 131 -46.87 -1.00 -17.94
CA SER A 131 -46.20 -1.18 -16.65
C SER A 131 -46.59 -2.48 -15.95
N LEU A 132 -47.86 -2.88 -16.04
CA LEU A 132 -48.35 -4.12 -15.45
C LEU A 132 -47.84 -5.36 -16.19
N VAL A 133 -47.92 -5.36 -17.53
CA VAL A 133 -47.49 -6.51 -18.34
C VAL A 133 -45.98 -6.69 -18.25
N VAL A 134 -45.21 -5.64 -18.53
CA VAL A 134 -43.73 -5.70 -18.46
C VAL A 134 -43.25 -5.83 -17.01
N GLY A 135 -43.93 -5.21 -16.05
CA GLY A 135 -43.65 -5.38 -14.62
C GLY A 135 -43.84 -6.82 -14.12
N SER A 136 -44.77 -7.56 -14.72
CA SER A 136 -44.99 -8.98 -14.41
C SER A 136 -43.98 -9.93 -15.04
N LEU A 137 -43.36 -9.54 -16.15
CA LEU A 137 -42.51 -10.41 -16.97
C LEU A 137 -41.01 -10.12 -16.85
N VAL A 138 -40.65 -8.85 -16.67
CA VAL A 138 -39.26 -8.37 -16.79
C VAL A 138 -38.78 -7.71 -15.50
N GLY A 139 -39.65 -6.97 -14.83
CA GLY A 139 -39.36 -6.35 -13.53
C GLY A 139 -40.16 -5.08 -13.32
N VAL A 140 -40.61 -4.83 -12.08
CA VAL A 140 -41.50 -3.70 -11.75
C VAL A 140 -40.88 -2.35 -12.10
N VAL A 141 -39.57 -2.19 -11.91
CA VAL A 141 -38.85 -0.95 -12.23
C VAL A 141 -38.82 -0.70 -13.74
N THR A 142 -38.48 -1.72 -14.52
CA THR A 142 -38.43 -1.66 -15.99
C THR A 142 -39.81 -1.37 -16.59
N GLY A 143 -40.85 -2.05 -16.08
CA GLY A 143 -42.22 -1.84 -16.54
C GLY A 143 -42.68 -0.40 -16.32
N VAL A 144 -42.43 0.17 -15.13
CA VAL A 144 -42.86 1.52 -14.77
C VAL A 144 -42.09 2.60 -15.53
N ILE A 145 -40.75 2.49 -15.61
CA ILE A 145 -39.94 3.47 -16.36
C ILE A 145 -40.23 3.38 -17.85
N GLY A 146 -40.32 2.17 -18.39
CA GLY A 146 -40.70 1.93 -19.78
C GLY A 146 -42.08 2.47 -20.10
N GLY A 147 -43.07 2.20 -19.24
CA GLY A 147 -44.44 2.69 -19.38
C GLY A 147 -44.54 4.21 -19.32
N VAL A 148 -43.82 4.87 -18.41
CA VAL A 148 -43.75 6.34 -18.33
C VAL A 148 -43.04 6.94 -19.54
N ALA A 149 -41.94 6.36 -20.00
CA ALA A 149 -41.23 6.83 -21.19
C ALA A 149 -42.09 6.70 -22.45
N LEU A 150 -42.84 5.60 -22.58
CA LEU A 150 -43.86 5.42 -23.60
C LEU A 150 -44.94 6.49 -23.51
N GLY A 151 -45.50 6.72 -22.32
CA GLY A 151 -46.52 7.73 -22.10
C GLY A 151 -46.07 9.17 -22.45
N LEU A 152 -44.86 9.55 -22.07
CA LEU A 152 -44.26 10.85 -22.42
C LEU A 152 -43.98 10.97 -23.91
N ALA A 153 -43.47 9.91 -24.56
CA ALA A 153 -43.25 9.89 -25.99
C ALA A 153 -44.57 10.05 -26.78
N PHE A 154 -45.66 9.43 -26.31
CA PHE A 154 -47.00 9.63 -26.87
C PHE A 154 -47.53 11.07 -26.65
N GLY A 155 -47.29 11.63 -25.46
CA GLY A 155 -47.83 12.93 -25.05
C GLY A 155 -47.20 14.15 -25.69
N ILE A 156 -45.87 14.19 -25.76
CA ILE A 156 -45.13 15.34 -26.29
C ILE A 156 -45.23 15.37 -27.82
N ILE A 157 -45.14 14.21 -28.48
CA ILE A 157 -45.07 14.12 -29.94
C ILE A 157 -46.47 14.20 -30.58
N GLY A 158 -47.53 13.76 -29.87
CA GLY A 158 -48.93 13.96 -30.29
C GLY A 158 -49.34 15.42 -30.52
N SER A 159 -48.56 16.39 -30.02
CA SER A 159 -48.86 17.82 -30.09
C SER A 159 -48.15 18.60 -31.22
N LEU A 160 -47.16 17.99 -31.89
CA LEU A 160 -46.31 18.66 -32.89
C LEU A 160 -46.39 17.90 -34.23
N THR A 161 -47.12 18.47 -35.18
CA THR A 161 -47.46 17.91 -36.49
C THR A 161 -46.24 17.50 -37.35
N GLY A 162 -46.24 16.28 -37.89
CA GLY A 162 -45.64 15.95 -39.20
C GLY A 162 -44.44 14.99 -39.27
N ILE A 163 -43.58 14.89 -38.25
CA ILE A 163 -42.38 14.01 -38.26
C ILE A 163 -42.54 12.85 -37.24
N MET A 164 -43.78 12.36 -37.08
CA MET A 164 -44.29 11.83 -35.81
C MET A 164 -43.92 10.38 -35.47
N SER A 165 -43.63 9.50 -36.42
CA SER A 165 -43.45 8.07 -36.14
C SER A 165 -42.03 7.70 -35.68
N THR A 166 -41.02 8.31 -36.30
CA THR A 166 -39.62 8.02 -36.01
C THR A 166 -39.18 8.59 -34.68
N GLY A 167 -39.56 9.83 -34.35
CA GLY A 167 -39.30 10.41 -33.02
C GLY A 167 -39.93 9.59 -31.88
N PHE A 168 -41.12 9.02 -32.11
CA PHE A 168 -41.78 8.12 -31.18
C PHE A 168 -41.01 6.80 -31.03
N ALA A 169 -40.68 6.13 -32.13
CA ALA A 169 -39.97 4.87 -32.09
C ALA A 169 -38.55 5.02 -31.48
N VAL A 170 -37.92 6.18 -31.67
CA VAL A 170 -36.65 6.57 -31.04
C VAL A 170 -36.82 6.82 -29.53
N GLY A 171 -37.80 7.62 -29.13
CA GLY A 171 -38.02 7.94 -27.71
C GLY A 171 -38.40 6.72 -26.87
N THR A 172 -39.22 5.84 -27.43
CA THR A 172 -39.58 4.56 -26.80
C THR A 172 -38.40 3.61 -26.72
N ALA A 173 -37.61 3.49 -27.79
CA ALA A 173 -36.36 2.74 -27.80
C ALA A 173 -35.36 3.24 -26.76
N ILE A 174 -35.13 4.56 -26.66
CA ILE A 174 -34.23 5.18 -25.66
C ILE A 174 -34.72 4.89 -24.25
N GLY A 175 -36.01 5.14 -23.97
CA GLY A 175 -36.58 4.97 -22.64
C GLY A 175 -36.57 3.52 -22.16
N LEU A 176 -36.92 2.58 -23.03
CA LEU A 176 -36.90 1.14 -22.73
C LEU A 176 -35.47 0.64 -22.56
N ALA A 177 -34.56 0.95 -23.49
CA ALA A 177 -33.15 0.59 -23.38
C ALA A 177 -32.49 1.18 -22.13
N GLY A 178 -32.75 2.45 -21.83
CA GLY A 178 -32.23 3.15 -20.64
C GLY A 178 -32.76 2.55 -19.33
N SER A 179 -34.05 2.22 -19.26
CA SER A 179 -34.64 1.58 -18.07
C SER A 179 -33.99 0.23 -17.73
N ILE A 180 -33.65 -0.54 -18.76
CA ILE A 180 -33.08 -1.86 -18.60
C ILE A 180 -31.58 -1.75 -18.31
N SER A 181 -30.88 -0.78 -18.88
CA SER A 181 -29.51 -0.44 -18.50
C SER A 181 -29.38 -0.19 -17.01
N VAL A 182 -30.26 0.61 -16.41
CA VAL A 182 -30.26 0.89 -14.96
C VAL A 182 -30.33 -0.41 -14.13
N VAL A 183 -31.12 -1.38 -14.58
CA VAL A 183 -31.26 -2.69 -13.92
C VAL A 183 -30.04 -3.60 -14.18
N LEU A 184 -29.51 -3.59 -15.41
CA LEU A 184 -28.38 -4.40 -15.85
C LEU A 184 -27.03 -3.95 -15.28
N ALA A 185 -26.91 -2.69 -14.84
CA ALA A 185 -25.71 -2.12 -14.22
C ALA A 185 -25.09 -2.99 -13.12
N ARG A 186 -25.90 -3.84 -12.50
CA ARG A 186 -25.57 -4.65 -11.33
C ARG A 186 -25.24 -6.11 -11.62
N GLN A 187 -25.49 -6.59 -12.84
CA GLN A 187 -25.26 -7.99 -13.19
C GLN A 187 -23.94 -8.13 -13.96
N LYS A 188 -22.99 -8.89 -13.41
CA LYS A 188 -21.83 -9.36 -14.18
C LYS A 188 -22.35 -10.33 -15.24
N SER A 189 -22.18 -9.99 -16.51
CA SER A 189 -22.56 -10.89 -17.60
C SER A 189 -21.61 -12.08 -17.67
N ALA A 190 -22.15 -13.29 -17.64
CA ALA A 190 -21.41 -14.54 -17.83
C ALA A 190 -21.15 -14.85 -19.32
N TYR A 191 -21.67 -14.03 -20.22
CA TYR A 191 -21.64 -14.27 -21.67
C TYR A 191 -20.68 -13.33 -22.39
N SER A 192 -19.94 -13.83 -23.38
CA SER A 192 -19.06 -13.02 -24.24
C SER A 192 -19.86 -12.00 -25.08
N LEU A 193 -19.20 -10.90 -25.46
CA LEU A 193 -19.81 -9.83 -26.25
C LEU A 193 -20.37 -10.33 -27.59
N THR A 194 -19.71 -11.29 -28.23
CA THR A 194 -20.16 -11.93 -29.47
C THR A 194 -21.45 -12.73 -29.28
N LEU A 195 -21.58 -13.46 -28.18
CA LEU A 195 -22.81 -14.18 -27.87
C LEU A 195 -23.96 -13.20 -27.61
N GLN A 196 -23.69 -12.12 -26.87
CA GLN A 196 -24.65 -11.04 -26.58
C GLN A 196 -25.20 -10.37 -27.85
N ILE A 197 -24.31 -10.01 -28.78
CA ILE A 197 -24.72 -9.43 -30.08
C ILE A 197 -25.48 -10.45 -30.91
N GLY A 198 -25.01 -11.70 -30.98
CA GLY A 198 -25.67 -12.77 -31.73
C GLY A 198 -27.07 -13.10 -31.22
N GLY A 199 -27.25 -13.18 -29.90
CA GLY A 199 -28.57 -13.40 -29.30
C GLY A 199 -29.52 -12.22 -29.43
N ALA A 200 -29.00 -10.98 -29.42
CA ALA A 200 -29.81 -9.80 -29.71
C ALA A 200 -30.33 -9.82 -31.15
N ILE A 201 -29.45 -10.09 -32.13
CA ILE A 201 -29.84 -10.21 -33.55
C ILE A 201 -30.83 -11.36 -33.75
N GLY A 202 -30.56 -12.53 -33.16
CA GLY A 202 -31.47 -13.69 -33.22
C GLY A 202 -32.86 -13.40 -32.65
N GLY A 203 -32.92 -12.73 -31.49
CA GLY A 203 -34.18 -12.33 -30.88
C GLY A 203 -34.96 -11.31 -31.72
N VAL A 204 -34.28 -10.32 -32.31
CA VAL A 204 -34.91 -9.33 -33.19
C VAL A 204 -35.44 -9.97 -34.47
N LEU A 205 -34.70 -10.90 -35.07
CA LEU A 205 -35.13 -11.61 -36.28
C LEU A 205 -36.37 -12.47 -36.02
N ILE A 206 -36.37 -13.25 -34.94
CA ILE A 206 -37.52 -14.09 -34.55
C ILE A 206 -38.73 -13.22 -34.23
N ALA A 207 -38.54 -12.12 -33.49
CA ALA A 207 -39.59 -11.15 -33.20
C ALA A 207 -40.16 -10.53 -34.48
N SER A 208 -39.30 -10.12 -35.41
CA SER A 208 -39.70 -9.53 -36.70
C SER A 208 -40.48 -10.53 -37.55
N ILE A 209 -40.11 -11.82 -37.55
CA ILE A 209 -40.84 -12.87 -38.25
C ILE A 209 -42.23 -13.09 -37.63
N ILE A 210 -42.32 -13.14 -36.29
CA ILE A 210 -43.60 -13.27 -35.57
C ILE A 210 -44.50 -12.07 -35.86
N VAL A 211 -43.95 -10.86 -35.83
CA VAL A 211 -44.67 -9.60 -36.10
C VAL A 211 -45.10 -9.49 -37.56
N LEU A 212 -44.27 -9.88 -38.53
CA LEU A 212 -44.64 -9.94 -39.95
C LEU A 212 -45.72 -10.99 -40.21
N GLY A 213 -45.68 -12.12 -39.49
CA GLY A 213 -46.73 -13.13 -39.49
C GLY A 213 -48.07 -12.59 -38.98
N LEU A 214 -48.06 -11.89 -37.85
CA LEU A 214 -49.24 -11.21 -37.27
C LEU A 214 -49.73 -10.05 -38.16
N GLY A 215 -48.82 -9.32 -38.81
CA GLY A 215 -49.10 -8.24 -39.75
C GLY A 215 -49.79 -8.73 -41.05
N ARG A 216 -49.35 -9.88 -41.57
CA ARG A 216 -49.99 -10.55 -42.72
C ARG A 216 -51.39 -11.07 -42.39
N VAL A 217 -51.57 -11.49 -41.14
CA VAL A 217 -52.85 -11.94 -40.61
C VAL A 217 -53.83 -10.78 -40.44
N THR A 218 -53.36 -9.60 -40.02
CA THR A 218 -54.19 -8.37 -39.98
C THR A 218 -54.45 -7.77 -41.36
N ASP A 219 -53.53 -7.89 -42.32
CA ASP A 219 -53.75 -7.58 -43.75
C ASP A 219 -54.88 -8.39 -44.38
N PHE A 220 -54.96 -9.69 -44.03
CA PHE A 220 -56.02 -10.58 -44.51
C PHE A 220 -57.42 -10.19 -44.02
N VAL A 221 -57.50 -9.47 -42.89
CA VAL A 221 -58.75 -9.05 -42.25
C VAL A 221 -59.25 -7.70 -42.80
N PHE A 222 -58.36 -6.78 -43.19
CA PHE A 222 -58.74 -5.41 -43.57
C PHE A 222 -59.08 -5.18 -45.05
N ILE A 223 -58.96 -6.18 -45.94
CA ILE A 223 -59.12 -5.99 -47.40
C ILE A 223 -60.57 -6.19 -47.89
N ASP A 224 -61.54 -6.60 -47.06
CA ASP A 224 -62.92 -6.82 -47.56
C ASP A 224 -64.00 -6.17 -46.66
N PRO A 225 -64.44 -4.93 -46.98
CA PRO A 225 -65.49 -4.23 -46.22
C PRO A 225 -66.87 -4.91 -46.29
N ALA A 226 -67.02 -5.98 -47.08
CA ALA A 226 -68.29 -6.68 -47.27
C ALA A 226 -68.59 -7.77 -46.21
N LYS A 227 -67.66 -8.05 -45.29
CA LYS A 227 -67.85 -9.08 -44.25
C LYS A 227 -68.07 -8.40 -42.91
N GLY A 228 -69.30 -8.50 -42.38
CA GLY A 228 -69.77 -7.70 -41.24
C GLY A 228 -68.98 -7.88 -39.92
N VAL A 229 -69.19 -6.88 -39.05
CA VAL A 229 -68.64 -6.62 -37.69
C VAL A 229 -68.43 -7.86 -36.80
N THR A 230 -69.15 -8.95 -37.05
CA THR A 230 -69.03 -10.21 -36.29
C THR A 230 -67.77 -11.02 -36.59
N ILE A 231 -67.20 -10.94 -37.81
CA ILE A 231 -65.99 -11.71 -38.17
C ILE A 231 -64.73 -11.03 -37.60
N ASP A 232 -64.68 -9.70 -37.60
CA ASP A 232 -63.57 -8.93 -37.02
C ASP A 232 -63.44 -9.13 -35.52
N LEU A 233 -64.57 -9.13 -34.79
CA LEU A 233 -64.59 -9.36 -33.34
C LEU A 233 -64.17 -10.78 -32.94
N LEU A 234 -64.55 -11.78 -33.74
CA LEU A 234 -64.19 -13.19 -33.50
C LEU A 234 -62.69 -13.41 -33.75
N PHE A 235 -62.14 -12.73 -34.76
CA PHE A 235 -60.74 -12.82 -35.12
C PHE A 235 -59.84 -12.06 -34.15
N ASP A 236 -60.25 -10.85 -33.73
CA ASP A 236 -59.61 -10.10 -32.63
C ASP A 236 -59.63 -10.89 -31.33
N ALA A 237 -60.74 -11.57 -31.02
CA ALA A 237 -60.83 -12.46 -29.86
C ALA A 237 -59.86 -13.63 -29.95
N LEU A 238 -59.74 -14.28 -31.11
CA LEU A 238 -58.78 -15.37 -31.33
C LEU A 238 -57.32 -14.90 -31.26
N ALA A 239 -57.00 -13.72 -31.79
CA ALA A 239 -55.67 -13.11 -31.67
C ALA A 239 -55.33 -12.76 -30.21
N ASN A 240 -56.29 -12.23 -29.46
CA ASN A 240 -56.14 -11.94 -28.03
C ASN A 240 -56.01 -13.20 -27.18
N ILE A 241 -56.74 -14.28 -27.50
CA ILE A 241 -56.61 -15.59 -26.86
C ILE A 241 -55.22 -16.19 -27.14
N ALA A 242 -54.78 -16.16 -28.40
CA ALA A 242 -53.47 -16.67 -28.79
C ALA A 242 -52.33 -15.86 -28.16
N GLY A 243 -52.41 -14.53 -28.17
CA GLY A 243 -51.45 -13.64 -27.52
C GLY A 243 -51.41 -13.83 -26.00
N GLY A 244 -52.59 -13.92 -25.37
CA GLY A 244 -52.71 -14.25 -23.95
C GLY A 244 -52.11 -15.62 -23.61
N ALA A 245 -52.33 -16.63 -24.46
CA ALA A 245 -51.76 -17.96 -24.28
C ALA A 245 -50.23 -17.97 -24.43
N VAL A 246 -49.69 -17.23 -25.41
CA VAL A 246 -48.24 -17.08 -25.58
C VAL A 246 -47.61 -16.39 -24.38
N VAL A 247 -48.20 -15.29 -23.89
CA VAL A 247 -47.74 -14.61 -22.67
C VAL A 247 -47.79 -15.55 -21.47
N GLY A 248 -48.89 -16.30 -21.33
CA GLY A 248 -49.06 -17.29 -20.27
C GLY A 248 -48.01 -18.40 -20.29
N VAL A 249 -47.67 -18.91 -21.48
CA VAL A 249 -46.59 -19.89 -21.67
C VAL A 249 -45.24 -19.28 -21.31
N LEU A 250 -44.98 -18.02 -21.70
CA LEU A 250 -43.73 -17.31 -21.40
C LEU A 250 -43.55 -17.03 -19.89
N VAL A 251 -44.63 -16.66 -19.18
CA VAL A 251 -44.64 -16.54 -17.72
C VAL A 251 -44.29 -17.88 -17.08
N GLY A 252 -44.93 -18.97 -17.51
CA GLY A 252 -44.60 -20.33 -17.04
C GLY A 252 -43.17 -20.74 -17.39
N TRP A 253 -42.63 -20.25 -18.51
CA TRP A 253 -41.25 -20.52 -18.90
C TRP A 253 -40.24 -19.81 -17.99
N SER A 254 -40.55 -18.60 -17.53
CA SER A 254 -39.70 -17.81 -16.62
C SER A 254 -39.56 -18.44 -15.22
N ARG A 255 -40.57 -19.21 -14.78
CA ARG A 255 -40.59 -19.89 -13.46
C ARG A 255 -39.85 -21.23 -13.42
N GLY A 256 -39.27 -21.69 -14.54
CA GLY A 256 -38.43 -22.91 -14.60
C GLY A 256 -39.18 -24.24 -14.55
N GLU A 257 -40.41 -24.30 -14.03
CA GLU A 257 -41.19 -25.54 -13.87
C GLU A 257 -42.02 -25.87 -15.11
N SER A 258 -41.87 -27.10 -15.65
CA SER A 258 -42.56 -27.55 -16.87
C SER A 258 -44.10 -27.54 -16.75
N PHE A 259 -44.63 -27.87 -15.56
CA PHE A 259 -46.07 -27.90 -15.27
C PHE A 259 -46.74 -26.52 -15.26
N SER A 260 -45.96 -25.46 -15.01
CA SER A 260 -46.44 -24.07 -15.00
C SER A 260 -46.61 -23.46 -16.41
N ARG A 261 -46.06 -24.10 -17.45
CA ARG A 261 -46.09 -23.61 -18.84
C ARG A 261 -47.44 -23.83 -19.51
N VAL A 262 -48.01 -25.02 -19.33
CA VAL A 262 -49.31 -25.41 -19.90
C VAL A 262 -50.45 -24.71 -19.16
N THR A 263 -50.40 -24.71 -17.82
CA THR A 263 -51.37 -24.00 -16.98
C THR A 263 -51.27 -22.48 -17.15
N GLY A 264 -50.06 -21.94 -17.26
CA GLY A 264 -49.82 -20.53 -17.58
C GLY A 264 -50.42 -20.13 -18.93
N GLY A 265 -50.18 -20.92 -19.99
CA GLY A 265 -50.76 -20.69 -21.32
C GLY A 265 -52.29 -20.74 -21.33
N MET A 266 -52.89 -21.67 -20.58
CA MET A 266 -54.34 -21.79 -20.49
C MET A 266 -54.97 -20.62 -19.72
N VAL A 267 -54.38 -20.23 -18.58
CA VAL A 267 -54.82 -19.05 -17.79
C VAL A 267 -54.60 -17.75 -18.56
N GLY A 268 -53.49 -17.63 -19.28
CA GLY A 268 -53.19 -16.49 -20.14
C GLY A 268 -54.16 -16.37 -21.32
N GLY A 269 -54.51 -17.49 -21.95
CA GLY A 269 -55.52 -17.52 -23.02
C GLY A 269 -56.91 -17.14 -22.53
N ILE A 270 -57.30 -17.58 -21.33
CA ILE A 270 -58.56 -17.20 -20.66
C ILE A 270 -58.54 -15.70 -20.30
N ALA A 271 -57.43 -15.18 -19.79
CA ALA A 271 -57.28 -13.75 -19.52
C ALA A 271 -57.35 -12.91 -20.80
N GLY A 272 -56.76 -13.38 -21.90
CA GLY A 272 -56.88 -12.78 -23.22
C GLY A 272 -58.33 -12.77 -23.75
N LEU A 273 -59.06 -13.86 -23.52
CA LEU A 273 -60.48 -13.97 -23.84
C LEU A 273 -61.33 -12.95 -23.05
N VAL A 274 -61.10 -12.86 -21.74
CA VAL A 274 -61.80 -11.91 -20.86
C VAL A 274 -61.46 -10.46 -21.21
N ALA A 275 -60.20 -10.16 -21.54
CA ALA A 275 -59.79 -8.83 -22.00
C ALA A 275 -60.46 -8.46 -23.33
N SER A 276 -60.59 -9.42 -24.26
CA SER A 276 -61.29 -9.21 -25.53
C SER A 276 -62.80 -9.00 -25.35
N LEU A 277 -63.40 -9.67 -24.36
CA LEU A 277 -64.82 -9.49 -24.02
C LEU A 277 -65.06 -8.11 -23.38
N LEU A 278 -64.17 -7.68 -22.48
CA LEU A 278 -64.20 -6.34 -21.88
C LEU A 278 -63.97 -5.24 -22.93
N TYR A 279 -63.12 -5.50 -23.93
CA TYR A 279 -62.87 -4.63 -25.08
C TYR A 279 -64.11 -4.48 -25.97
N ALA A 280 -64.79 -5.60 -26.29
CA ALA A 280 -66.05 -5.59 -27.04
C ALA A 280 -67.13 -4.78 -26.33
N VAL A 281 -67.22 -4.91 -25.00
CA VAL A 281 -68.15 -4.14 -24.16
C VAL A 281 -67.74 -2.65 -24.12
N ALA A 282 -66.46 -2.33 -24.03
CA ALA A 282 -65.97 -0.95 -24.04
C ALA A 282 -66.23 -0.23 -25.38
N LEU A 283 -66.05 -0.91 -26.51
CA LEU A 283 -66.35 -0.38 -27.85
C LEU A 283 -67.85 -0.10 -28.02
N ALA A 284 -68.69 -0.97 -27.48
CA ALA A 284 -70.15 -0.86 -27.56
C ALA A 284 -70.70 0.31 -26.73
N ILE A 285 -70.01 0.72 -25.66
CA ILE A 285 -70.46 1.79 -24.75
C ILE A 285 -69.98 3.17 -25.21
N ALA A 286 -68.85 3.30 -25.91
CA ALA A 286 -68.36 4.60 -26.41
C ALA A 286 -67.40 4.51 -27.62
N PRO A 287 -67.87 4.63 -28.88
CA PRO A 287 -67.03 4.56 -30.07
C PRO A 287 -66.07 5.76 -30.28
N LYS A 288 -66.05 6.73 -29.34
CA LYS A 288 -65.22 7.95 -29.40
C LYS A 288 -64.20 8.10 -28.27
N THR A 289 -63.99 7.09 -27.42
CA THR A 289 -63.03 7.20 -26.32
C THR A 289 -61.67 6.62 -26.68
N GLY A 290 -60.62 7.45 -26.62
CA GLY A 290 -59.23 7.01 -26.83
C GLY A 290 -58.81 5.82 -25.96
N ILE A 291 -59.46 5.60 -24.80
CA ILE A 291 -59.18 4.51 -23.87
C ILE A 291 -59.10 3.14 -24.56
N ALA A 292 -60.05 2.79 -25.43
CA ALA A 292 -60.07 1.48 -26.09
C ALA A 292 -58.85 1.28 -27.02
N ALA A 293 -58.54 2.28 -27.84
CA ALA A 293 -57.35 2.25 -28.69
C ALA A 293 -56.04 2.22 -27.88
N GLY A 294 -56.01 2.88 -26.71
CA GLY A 294 -54.85 2.89 -25.82
C GLY A 294 -54.58 1.54 -25.18
N ILE A 295 -55.64 0.81 -24.80
CA ILE A 295 -55.50 -0.55 -24.28
C ILE A 295 -54.91 -1.47 -25.36
N ILE A 296 -55.44 -1.45 -26.59
CA ILE A 296 -54.95 -2.32 -27.68
C ILE A 296 -53.47 -2.07 -27.96
N ILE A 297 -53.09 -0.81 -28.15
CA ILE A 297 -51.71 -0.45 -28.50
C ILE A 297 -50.77 -0.76 -27.33
N GLY A 298 -51.18 -0.47 -26.08
CA GLY A 298 -50.43 -0.83 -24.89
C GLY A 298 -50.22 -2.35 -24.77
N VAL A 299 -51.25 -3.16 -25.02
CA VAL A 299 -51.16 -4.63 -24.99
C VAL A 299 -50.23 -5.15 -26.10
N LEU A 300 -50.41 -4.71 -27.35
CA LEU A 300 -49.60 -5.15 -28.49
C LEU A 300 -48.11 -4.82 -28.33
N LEU A 301 -47.79 -3.61 -27.87
CA LEU A 301 -46.40 -3.21 -27.59
C LEU A 301 -45.79 -4.02 -26.46
N SER A 302 -46.58 -4.32 -25.42
CA SER A 302 -46.12 -5.12 -24.27
C SER A 302 -45.84 -6.57 -24.65
N ILE A 303 -46.72 -7.18 -25.47
CA ILE A 303 -46.55 -8.55 -25.97
C ILE A 303 -45.32 -8.64 -26.88
N SER A 304 -45.16 -7.68 -27.80
CA SER A 304 -44.01 -7.61 -28.70
C SER A 304 -42.70 -7.46 -27.94
N PHE A 305 -42.68 -6.58 -26.93
CA PHE A 305 -41.52 -6.41 -26.04
C PHE A 305 -41.21 -7.70 -25.27
N ALA A 306 -42.22 -8.32 -24.65
CA ALA A 306 -42.06 -9.50 -23.80
C ALA A 306 -41.53 -10.73 -24.55
N ILE A 307 -42.09 -11.01 -25.73
CA ILE A 307 -41.65 -12.14 -26.58
C ILE A 307 -40.19 -11.95 -26.97
N SER A 308 -39.85 -10.76 -27.49
CA SER A 308 -38.50 -10.46 -27.97
C SER A 308 -37.47 -10.48 -26.83
N TYR A 309 -37.85 -9.95 -25.66
CA TYR A 309 -37.00 -9.93 -24.47
C TYR A 309 -36.72 -11.32 -23.91
N THR A 310 -37.76 -12.14 -23.72
CA THR A 310 -37.62 -13.46 -23.09
C THR A 310 -36.79 -14.42 -23.94
N LEU A 311 -36.98 -14.39 -25.26
CA LEU A 311 -36.20 -15.22 -26.20
C LEU A 311 -34.72 -14.82 -26.21
N ALA A 312 -34.41 -13.54 -26.40
CA ALA A 312 -33.01 -13.10 -26.44
C ALA A 312 -32.32 -13.19 -25.07
N LYS A 313 -33.05 -12.98 -23.96
CA LYS A 313 -32.52 -13.17 -22.60
C LYS A 313 -32.01 -14.59 -22.38
N GLN A 314 -32.71 -15.61 -22.87
CA GLN A 314 -32.31 -17.00 -22.69
C GLN A 314 -31.10 -17.38 -23.55
N ILE A 315 -30.97 -16.79 -24.74
CA ILE A 315 -29.89 -17.12 -25.68
C ILE A 315 -28.58 -16.45 -25.27
N ALA A 316 -28.63 -15.19 -24.85
CA ALA A 316 -27.41 -14.40 -24.67
C ALA A 316 -27.44 -13.42 -23.50
N GLY A 317 -28.30 -13.69 -22.53
CA GLY A 317 -28.39 -12.93 -21.29
C GLY A 317 -29.27 -11.69 -21.39
N PRO A 318 -29.58 -11.07 -20.24
CA PRO A 318 -30.62 -10.04 -20.15
C PRO A 318 -30.30 -8.74 -20.89
N TRP A 319 -29.01 -8.46 -21.20
CA TRP A 319 -28.64 -7.37 -22.11
C TRP A 319 -29.14 -7.60 -23.55
N ALA A 320 -28.94 -8.80 -24.09
CA ALA A 320 -29.45 -9.15 -25.42
C ALA A 320 -30.99 -9.13 -25.45
N GLY A 321 -31.61 -9.61 -24.37
CA GLY A 321 -33.04 -9.48 -24.11
C GLY A 321 -33.52 -8.03 -24.22
N ALA A 322 -32.82 -7.10 -23.56
CA ALA A 322 -33.16 -5.68 -23.54
C ALA A 322 -33.18 -5.06 -24.93
N VAL A 323 -32.13 -5.33 -25.70
CA VAL A 323 -31.95 -4.82 -27.08
C VAL A 323 -33.06 -5.37 -27.97
N ALA A 324 -33.34 -6.68 -27.90
CA ALA A 324 -34.38 -7.32 -28.69
C ALA A 324 -35.79 -6.85 -28.29
N GLY A 325 -36.07 -6.67 -27.00
CA GLY A 325 -37.33 -6.11 -26.50
C GLY A 325 -37.60 -4.71 -27.01
N ALA A 326 -36.63 -3.80 -26.87
CA ALA A 326 -36.74 -2.42 -27.32
C ALA A 326 -36.91 -2.31 -28.84
N LEU A 327 -36.11 -3.04 -29.61
CA LEU A 327 -36.23 -3.07 -31.07
C LEU A 327 -37.50 -3.76 -31.55
N GLY A 328 -37.95 -4.83 -30.89
CA GLY A 328 -39.18 -5.54 -31.23
C GLY A 328 -40.42 -4.68 -31.02
N SER A 329 -40.54 -3.99 -29.88
CA SER A 329 -41.67 -3.09 -29.61
C SER A 329 -41.69 -1.84 -30.50
N ALA A 330 -40.54 -1.20 -30.72
CA ALA A 330 -40.43 -0.06 -31.64
C ALA A 330 -40.66 -0.47 -33.11
N GLY A 331 -40.17 -1.65 -33.50
CA GLY A 331 -40.35 -2.23 -34.83
C GLY A 331 -41.79 -2.61 -35.14
N THR A 332 -42.52 -3.21 -34.18
CA THR A 332 -43.96 -3.50 -34.35
C THR A 332 -44.75 -2.24 -34.65
N TYR A 333 -44.52 -1.15 -33.93
CA TYR A 333 -45.21 0.12 -34.17
C TYR A 333 -44.96 0.66 -35.59
N GLN A 334 -43.69 0.64 -36.03
CA GLN A 334 -43.29 1.10 -37.37
C GLN A 334 -43.97 0.27 -38.48
N LEU A 335 -44.00 -1.06 -38.32
CA LEU A 335 -44.58 -1.99 -39.30
C LEU A 335 -46.11 -1.90 -39.40
N THR A 336 -46.81 -1.62 -38.30
CA THR A 336 -48.28 -1.53 -38.27
C THR A 336 -48.81 -0.21 -38.84
N TYR A 337 -48.12 0.92 -38.61
CA TYR A 337 -48.63 2.25 -38.97
C TYR A 337 -48.06 2.81 -40.27
N LEU A 338 -46.92 2.31 -40.76
CA LEU A 338 -46.21 2.84 -41.92
C LEU A 338 -45.81 1.73 -42.89
N ARG A 339 -46.83 1.16 -43.55
CA ARG A 339 -46.71 0.02 -44.49
C ARG A 339 -45.86 0.28 -45.73
N SER A 340 -45.40 1.52 -45.98
CA SER A 340 -44.77 1.96 -47.23
C SER A 340 -43.51 2.84 -47.06
N GLU A 341 -42.97 2.94 -45.85
CA GLU A 341 -41.86 3.86 -45.56
C GLU A 341 -40.47 3.21 -45.65
N PRO A 342 -39.42 3.98 -46.01
CA PRO A 342 -38.10 3.44 -46.32
C PRO A 342 -37.26 3.04 -45.10
N PHE A 343 -36.36 2.07 -45.31
CA PHE A 343 -35.55 1.41 -44.27
C PHE A 343 -34.66 2.36 -43.43
N TRP A 344 -34.24 3.51 -43.95
CA TRP A 344 -33.43 4.48 -43.20
C TRP A 344 -34.13 5.08 -41.98
N LEU A 345 -35.47 4.99 -41.90
CA LEU A 345 -36.23 5.41 -40.72
C LEU A 345 -36.06 4.48 -39.50
N PHE A 346 -35.45 3.29 -39.67
CA PHE A 346 -35.05 2.41 -38.57
C PHE A 346 -33.71 2.79 -37.94
N LEU A 347 -32.85 3.52 -38.65
CA LEU A 347 -31.51 3.90 -38.18
C LEU A 347 -31.55 4.80 -36.92
N PRO A 348 -32.46 5.80 -36.82
CA PRO A 348 -32.65 6.56 -35.58
C PRO A 348 -33.08 5.67 -34.41
N ILE A 349 -33.93 4.65 -34.63
CA ILE A 349 -34.41 3.75 -33.57
C ILE A 349 -33.24 2.94 -33.00
N LEU A 350 -32.40 2.40 -33.88
CA LEU A 350 -31.18 1.69 -33.50
C LEU A 350 -30.22 2.62 -32.72
N LEU A 351 -30.06 3.87 -33.18
CA LEU A 351 -29.28 4.88 -32.48
C LEU A 351 -29.90 5.23 -31.11
N GLY A 352 -31.23 5.26 -31.01
CA GLY A 352 -31.95 5.47 -29.75
C GLY A 352 -31.73 4.34 -28.75
N VAL A 353 -31.80 3.08 -29.18
CA VAL A 353 -31.43 1.92 -28.35
C VAL A 353 -29.97 2.03 -27.90
N LEU A 354 -29.05 2.37 -28.82
CA LEU A 354 -27.64 2.56 -28.50
C LEU A 354 -27.43 3.66 -27.45
N LEU A 355 -28.10 4.81 -27.60
CA LEU A 355 -28.04 5.92 -26.65
C LEU A 355 -28.59 5.55 -25.27
N GLY A 356 -29.71 4.82 -25.21
CA GLY A 356 -30.26 4.32 -23.94
C GLY A 356 -29.34 3.28 -23.28
N LEU A 357 -28.75 2.37 -24.06
CA LEU A 357 -27.83 1.35 -23.54
C LEU A 357 -26.52 1.95 -23.02
N THR A 358 -26.02 2.99 -23.69
CA THR A 358 -24.76 3.67 -23.34
C THR A 358 -24.93 4.82 -22.35
N GLN A 359 -26.14 5.02 -21.78
CA GLN A 359 -26.45 6.12 -20.87
C GLN A 359 -25.50 6.25 -19.69
N MET A 360 -24.97 5.16 -19.16
CA MET A 360 -24.00 5.20 -18.06
C MET A 360 -22.67 5.88 -18.41
N TRP A 361 -22.32 5.93 -19.69
CA TRP A 361 -21.06 6.49 -20.17
C TRP A 361 -21.18 7.97 -20.48
N TRP A 362 -22.22 8.38 -21.21
CA TRP A 362 -22.37 9.78 -21.62
C TRP A 362 -23.11 10.64 -20.60
N ARG A 363 -24.02 10.07 -19.79
CA ARG A 363 -24.79 10.86 -18.80
C ARG A 363 -23.90 11.58 -17.78
N PRO A 364 -22.88 10.93 -17.17
CA PRO A 364 -22.02 11.60 -16.22
C PRO A 364 -21.25 12.77 -16.84
N ILE A 365 -20.86 12.65 -18.13
CA ILE A 365 -20.20 13.70 -18.90
C ILE A 365 -21.16 14.87 -19.17
N LEU A 366 -22.35 14.58 -19.69
CA LEU A 366 -23.33 15.60 -20.07
C LEU A 366 -23.84 16.39 -18.86
N LEU A 367 -24.05 15.71 -17.73
CA LEU A 367 -24.52 16.34 -16.48
C LEU A 367 -23.38 16.96 -15.66
N TYR A 368 -22.11 16.66 -15.95
CA TYR A 368 -20.96 17.15 -15.18
C TYR A 368 -20.96 18.67 -14.94
N PRO A 369 -21.13 19.56 -15.95
CA PRO A 369 -21.10 21.00 -15.69
C PRO A 369 -22.22 21.45 -14.74
N PHE A 370 -23.41 20.84 -14.82
CA PHE A 370 -24.52 21.14 -13.92
C PHE A 370 -24.26 20.62 -12.50
N ILE A 371 -23.70 19.42 -12.38
CA ILE A 371 -23.35 18.79 -11.09
C ILE A 371 -22.27 19.60 -10.38
N VAL A 372 -21.20 19.98 -11.08
CA VAL A 372 -20.12 20.81 -10.51
C VAL A 372 -20.66 22.18 -10.08
N THR A 373 -21.50 22.81 -10.89
CA THR A 373 -22.13 24.09 -10.53
C THR A 373 -23.01 23.97 -9.28
N TRP A 374 -23.80 22.91 -9.19
CA TRP A 374 -24.61 22.60 -8.00
C TRP A 374 -23.75 22.40 -6.76
N ASN A 375 -22.70 21.58 -6.85
CA ASN A 375 -21.78 21.30 -5.76
C ASN A 375 -21.05 22.56 -5.30
N PHE A 376 -20.61 23.40 -6.23
CA PHE A 376 -20.00 24.70 -5.91
C PHE A 376 -20.96 25.63 -5.17
N PHE A 377 -22.23 25.70 -5.60
CA PHE A 377 -23.25 26.49 -4.92
C PHE A 377 -23.48 25.98 -3.49
N ILE A 378 -23.54 24.66 -3.29
CA ILE A 378 -23.66 24.06 -1.96
C ILE A 378 -22.45 24.43 -1.11
N TYR A 379 -21.23 24.24 -1.60
CA TYR A 379 -20.00 24.56 -0.87
C TYR A 379 -19.96 26.04 -0.45
N ARG A 380 -20.29 26.96 -1.37
CA ARG A 380 -20.40 28.40 -1.07
C ARG A 380 -21.48 28.70 -0.05
N ALA A 381 -22.65 28.10 -0.18
CA ALA A 381 -23.74 28.26 0.78
C ALA A 381 -23.36 27.71 2.16
N ASP A 382 -22.60 26.62 2.22
CA ASP A 382 -22.12 26.05 3.48
C ASP A 382 -21.06 26.97 4.12
N LYS A 383 -20.11 27.48 3.35
CA LYS A 383 -19.09 28.43 3.84
C LYS A 383 -19.68 29.68 4.49
N LEU A 384 -20.83 30.16 4.00
CA LEU A 384 -21.54 31.33 4.55
C LEU A 384 -22.45 31.01 5.76
N ARG A 385 -22.65 29.74 6.10
CA ARG A 385 -23.47 29.34 7.27
C ARG A 385 -22.68 29.44 8.58
N ALA A 386 -23.39 29.75 9.65
CA ALA A 386 -22.86 29.69 11.02
C ALA A 386 -22.57 28.23 11.44
N ASN A 387 -21.55 28.05 12.28
CA ASN A 387 -21.07 26.73 12.72
C ASN A 387 -22.12 25.90 13.51
N SER A 388 -23.18 26.52 14.02
CA SER A 388 -24.27 25.85 14.74
C SER A 388 -25.34 25.21 13.85
N ILE A 389 -25.24 25.37 12.52
CA ILE A 389 -26.23 24.85 11.55
C ILE A 389 -25.65 23.60 10.88
N PRO A 390 -26.44 22.50 10.73
CA PRO A 390 -25.96 21.28 10.09
C PRO A 390 -25.46 21.52 8.67
N SER A 391 -24.40 20.78 8.31
CA SER A 391 -23.74 20.92 7.02
C SER A 391 -24.70 20.60 5.87
N LEU A 392 -24.44 21.22 4.72
CA LEU A 392 -25.12 20.88 3.47
C LEU A 392 -24.39 19.78 2.69
N LEU A 393 -23.31 19.21 3.24
CA LEU A 393 -22.48 18.19 2.60
C LEU A 393 -23.29 16.97 2.16
N ARG A 394 -24.30 16.54 2.93
CA ARG A 394 -25.26 15.50 2.55
C ARG A 394 -26.00 15.72 1.21
N ARG A 395 -26.07 16.96 0.70
CA ARG A 395 -26.70 17.29 -0.59
C ARG A 395 -25.70 17.31 -1.75
N HIS A 396 -24.41 17.11 -1.48
CA HIS A 396 -23.37 17.02 -2.48
C HIS A 396 -23.54 15.75 -3.33
N SER A 397 -23.28 15.83 -4.63
CA SER A 397 -23.53 14.72 -5.56
C SER A 397 -22.73 13.46 -5.26
N ALA A 398 -21.60 13.59 -4.57
CA ALA A 398 -20.78 12.46 -4.13
C ALA A 398 -21.54 11.45 -3.24
N PHE A 399 -22.62 11.85 -2.59
CA PHE A 399 -23.40 11.00 -1.67
C PHE A 399 -24.74 10.52 -2.27
N TRP A 400 -25.04 10.91 -3.50
CA TRP A 400 -26.28 10.49 -4.15
C TRP A 400 -26.16 10.10 -5.64
N ASP A 401 -25.04 10.38 -6.31
CA ASP A 401 -24.79 9.98 -7.70
C ASP A 401 -23.74 8.86 -7.77
N GLU A 402 -24.18 7.61 -7.69
CA GLU A 402 -23.31 6.43 -7.67
C GLU A 402 -22.54 6.23 -8.99
N TYR A 403 -23.05 6.78 -10.09
CA TYR A 403 -22.53 6.57 -11.44
C TYR A 403 -21.51 7.62 -11.88
N GLN A 404 -21.27 8.65 -11.06
CA GLN A 404 -20.32 9.71 -11.41
C GLN A 404 -18.88 9.22 -11.23
N TYR A 405 -18.27 8.82 -12.33
CA TYR A 405 -16.88 8.36 -12.36
C TYR A 405 -15.87 9.49 -12.56
N LEU A 406 -16.32 10.68 -12.99
CA LEU A 406 -15.45 11.85 -13.11
C LEU A 406 -15.12 12.40 -11.71
N PRO A 407 -13.88 12.85 -11.47
CA PRO A 407 -13.50 13.44 -10.19
C PRO A 407 -14.31 14.70 -9.93
N LEU A 408 -14.92 14.79 -8.74
CA LEU A 408 -15.65 15.98 -8.29
C LEU A 408 -14.70 16.93 -7.58
N PHE A 409 -14.01 17.79 -8.34
CA PHE A 409 -13.05 18.75 -7.80
C PHE A 409 -13.70 19.67 -6.75
N GLY A 410 -13.00 19.90 -5.63
CA GLY A 410 -13.49 20.71 -4.51
C GLY A 410 -14.31 19.92 -3.48
N LEU A 411 -14.55 18.63 -3.69
CA LEU A 411 -15.16 17.74 -2.69
C LEU A 411 -14.28 17.64 -1.43
N GLU A 412 -12.97 17.55 -1.62
CA GLU A 412 -11.95 17.52 -0.57
C GLU A 412 -12.03 18.75 0.34
N GLU A 413 -12.18 19.96 -0.22
CA GLU A 413 -12.33 21.18 0.56
C GLU A 413 -13.65 21.20 1.35
N HIS A 414 -14.74 20.71 0.75
CA HIS A 414 -16.04 20.70 1.42
C HIS A 414 -16.08 19.67 2.57
N VAL A 415 -15.45 18.50 2.39
CA VAL A 415 -15.32 17.51 3.46
C VAL A 415 -14.43 18.04 4.59
N LEU A 416 -13.30 18.70 4.28
CA LEU A 416 -12.45 19.34 5.29
C LEU A 416 -13.22 20.39 6.09
N LEU A 417 -13.99 21.27 5.42
CA LEU A 417 -14.85 22.24 6.08
C LEU A 417 -15.90 21.58 6.99
N ALA A 418 -16.45 20.44 6.58
CA ALA A 418 -17.40 19.70 7.40
C ALA A 418 -16.73 19.07 8.63
N ILE A 419 -15.52 18.52 8.49
CA ILE A 419 -14.73 17.97 9.61
C ILE A 419 -14.38 19.07 10.63
N GLU A 420 -13.97 20.25 10.15
CA GLU A 420 -13.66 21.40 11.02
C GLU A 420 -14.86 21.86 11.85
N ARG A 421 -16.07 21.83 11.28
CA ARG A 421 -17.29 22.25 11.96
C ARG A 421 -17.88 21.17 12.85
N ASN A 422 -17.94 19.95 12.34
CA ASN A 422 -18.51 18.80 13.02
C ASN A 422 -17.68 17.53 12.70
N PRO A 423 -16.73 17.15 13.58
CA PRO A 423 -15.83 16.05 13.30
C PRO A 423 -16.56 14.71 13.15
N VAL A 424 -17.67 14.51 13.87
CA VAL A 424 -18.47 13.29 13.80
C VAL A 424 -19.13 13.16 12.42
N GLU A 425 -19.72 14.25 11.93
CA GLU A 425 -20.37 14.28 10.63
C GLU A 425 -19.35 14.11 9.48
N GLY A 426 -18.23 14.83 9.57
CA GLY A 426 -17.17 14.78 8.56
C GLY A 426 -16.45 13.43 8.50
N GLN A 427 -16.20 12.76 9.64
CA GLN A 427 -15.64 11.41 9.67
C GLN A 427 -16.58 10.37 9.06
N ALA A 428 -17.89 10.48 9.31
CA ALA A 428 -18.88 9.60 8.68
C ALA A 428 -18.89 9.78 7.14
N ALA A 429 -18.80 11.01 6.66
CA ALA A 429 -18.68 11.31 5.24
C ALA A 429 -17.37 10.76 4.64
N LEU A 430 -16.24 10.92 5.34
CA LEU A 430 -14.94 10.40 4.91
C LEU A 430 -14.96 8.87 4.79
N HIS A 431 -15.49 8.17 5.80
CA HIS A 431 -15.60 6.70 5.79
C HIS A 431 -16.51 6.20 4.64
N TYR A 432 -17.58 6.93 4.33
CA TYR A 432 -18.42 6.63 3.17
C TYR A 432 -17.62 6.74 1.85
N LEU A 433 -16.86 7.83 1.67
CA LEU A 433 -16.08 8.07 0.45
C LEU A 433 -14.92 7.09 0.27
N THR A 434 -14.27 6.62 1.34
CA THR A 434 -13.21 5.60 1.29
C THR A 434 -13.73 4.28 0.67
N ASN A 435 -14.95 3.89 1.04
CA ASN A 435 -15.57 2.67 0.52
C ASN A 435 -16.08 2.84 -0.93
N HIS A 436 -16.48 4.05 -1.32
CA HIS A 436 -17.05 4.35 -2.63
C HIS A 436 -16.02 4.25 -3.77
N ARG A 437 -16.30 3.51 -4.86
CA ARG A 437 -15.28 3.15 -5.88
C ARG A 437 -14.64 4.34 -6.63
N HIS A 438 -15.41 5.39 -6.92
CA HIS A 438 -15.02 6.44 -7.87
C HIS A 438 -14.45 7.72 -7.24
N GLN A 439 -14.79 8.04 -5.99
CA GLN A 439 -14.37 9.29 -5.32
C GLN A 439 -13.36 9.06 -4.18
N ARG A 440 -12.68 7.91 -4.17
CA ARG A 440 -11.65 7.57 -3.16
C ARG A 440 -10.51 8.56 -3.11
N TRP A 441 -10.18 9.16 -4.25
CA TRP A 441 -9.11 10.16 -4.37
C TRP A 441 -9.36 11.37 -3.44
N ALA A 442 -10.63 11.80 -3.30
CA ALA A 442 -10.98 12.92 -2.43
C ALA A 442 -10.84 12.53 -0.95
N ALA A 443 -11.23 11.31 -0.57
CA ALA A 443 -11.01 10.79 0.78
C ALA A 443 -9.51 10.72 1.12
N GLN A 444 -8.68 10.26 0.18
CA GLN A 444 -7.23 10.23 0.35
C GLN A 444 -6.64 11.63 0.50
N ALA A 445 -7.06 12.60 -0.33
CA ALA A 445 -6.62 13.99 -0.23
C ALA A 445 -6.98 14.62 1.13
N VAL A 446 -8.21 14.39 1.61
CA VAL A 446 -8.66 14.85 2.94
C VAL A 446 -7.82 14.22 4.05
N GLN A 447 -7.57 12.90 3.99
CA GLN A 447 -6.77 12.21 4.99
C GLN A 447 -5.33 12.72 5.03
N ILE A 448 -4.71 12.94 3.87
CA ILE A 448 -3.35 13.52 3.76
C ILE A 448 -3.30 14.90 4.40
N GLU A 449 -4.29 15.77 4.13
CA GLU A 449 -4.31 17.13 4.71
C GLU A 449 -4.57 17.11 6.22
N LEU A 450 -5.42 16.20 6.73
CA LEU A 450 -5.61 16.03 8.17
C LEU A 450 -4.33 15.56 8.87
N ASP A 451 -3.62 14.59 8.27
CA ASP A 451 -2.36 14.10 8.82
C ASP A 451 -1.27 15.19 8.74
N ALA A 452 -1.22 15.98 7.67
CA ALA A 452 -0.33 17.14 7.56
C ALA A 452 -0.59 18.17 8.67
N ARG A 453 -1.86 18.54 8.91
CA ARG A 453 -2.23 19.48 10.00
C ARG A 453 -1.90 18.94 11.39
N ARG A 454 -2.04 17.63 11.61
CA ARG A 454 -1.64 17.00 12.87
C ARG A 454 -0.15 17.09 13.10
N LEU A 455 0.66 16.74 12.09
CA LEU A 455 2.12 16.86 12.15
C LEU A 455 2.55 18.31 12.37
N GLU A 456 1.86 19.27 11.74
CA GLU A 456 2.08 20.71 11.93
C GLU A 456 1.74 21.20 13.35
N SER A 457 0.76 20.56 14.02
CA SER A 457 0.38 20.90 15.40
C SER A 457 1.32 20.37 16.48
N CYS A 458 2.33 19.56 16.13
CA CYS A 458 3.31 19.05 17.07
C CYS A 458 4.27 20.17 17.51
N ALA A 459 3.99 20.78 18.67
CA ALA A 459 4.77 21.90 19.20
C ALA A 459 6.01 21.48 19.99
N ASP A 460 6.02 20.28 20.59
CA ASP A 460 7.11 19.79 21.44
C ASP A 460 7.63 18.41 20.99
N VAL A 461 8.82 18.04 21.47
CA VAL A 461 9.46 16.75 21.14
C VAL A 461 8.60 15.56 21.59
N LYS A 462 7.81 15.74 22.65
CA LYS A 462 6.86 14.71 23.12
C LYS A 462 5.72 14.47 22.13
N ALA A 463 5.07 15.52 21.62
CA ALA A 463 4.04 15.40 20.59
C ALA A 463 4.62 14.81 19.29
N ILE A 464 5.86 15.17 18.93
CA ILE A 464 6.57 14.55 17.80
C ILE A 464 6.75 13.04 18.04
N SER A 465 7.13 12.62 19.25
CA SER A 465 7.33 11.20 19.59
C SER A 465 6.05 10.36 19.50
N GLU A 466 4.88 10.98 19.75
CA GLU A 466 3.59 10.29 19.75
C GLU A 466 2.89 10.32 18.37
N ALA A 467 3.34 11.17 17.45
CA ALA A 467 2.70 11.42 16.16
C ALA A 467 2.46 10.14 15.34
N HIS A 468 3.43 9.21 15.31
CA HIS A 468 3.34 7.96 14.53
C HIS A 468 2.14 7.07 14.91
N ARG A 469 1.60 7.18 16.13
CA ARG A 469 0.48 6.35 16.60
C ARG A 469 -0.84 6.68 15.89
N SER A 470 -0.94 7.84 15.25
CA SER A 470 -2.19 8.37 14.70
C SER A 470 -2.17 8.58 13.18
N LEU A 471 -1.04 8.31 12.52
CA LEU A 471 -0.86 8.52 11.08
C LEU A 471 -1.41 7.33 10.27
N ALA A 472 -2.17 7.61 9.21
CA ALA A 472 -2.70 6.58 8.30
C ALA A 472 -1.68 6.12 7.24
N ALA A 473 -0.39 6.04 7.58
CA ALA A 473 0.71 5.82 6.64
C ALA A 473 0.66 4.46 5.88
N GLY A 474 -0.12 3.49 6.39
CA GLY A 474 -0.33 2.17 5.79
C GLY A 474 -1.55 2.08 4.85
N GLU A 475 -2.51 3.00 4.95
CA GLU A 475 -3.80 2.91 4.25
C GLU A 475 -3.86 3.73 2.95
N LEU A 476 -2.88 4.62 2.73
CA LEU A 476 -2.84 5.57 1.62
C LEU A 476 -2.02 5.05 0.42
N THR A 477 -2.52 5.30 -0.79
CA THR A 477 -1.82 5.00 -2.05
C THR A 477 -1.22 6.27 -2.67
N GLY A 478 0.06 6.24 -3.07
CA GLY A 478 0.72 7.33 -3.79
C GLY A 478 1.95 7.93 -3.08
N PRO A 479 2.58 8.97 -3.65
CA PRO A 479 3.83 9.56 -3.12
C PRO A 479 3.69 10.15 -1.71
N ALA A 480 2.53 10.71 -1.38
CA ALA A 480 2.25 11.23 -0.03
C ALA A 480 2.33 10.15 1.06
N SER A 481 2.07 8.87 0.74
CA SER A 481 2.20 7.80 1.74
C SER A 481 3.67 7.50 2.06
N ALA A 482 4.58 7.65 1.08
CA ALA A 482 6.01 7.53 1.34
C ALA A 482 6.51 8.62 2.28
N LEU A 483 6.04 9.87 2.09
CA LEU A 483 6.35 10.99 2.99
C LEU A 483 5.82 10.73 4.41
N LEU A 484 4.55 10.35 4.55
CA LEU A 484 3.95 10.05 5.86
C LEU A 484 4.66 8.89 6.57
N ARG A 485 5.13 7.87 5.84
CA ARG A 485 5.97 6.80 6.41
C ARG A 485 7.34 7.32 6.86
N SER A 486 7.92 8.31 6.17
CA SER A 486 9.15 8.93 6.62
C SER A 486 8.95 9.67 7.94
N PHE A 487 7.93 10.54 8.02
CA PHE A 487 7.58 11.23 9.27
C PHE A 487 7.24 10.25 10.40
N SER A 488 6.53 9.16 10.11
CA SER A 488 6.25 8.10 11.08
C SER A 488 7.53 7.45 11.61
N ARG A 489 8.53 7.17 10.76
CA ARG A 489 9.82 6.63 11.19
C ARG A 489 10.60 7.62 12.05
N HIS A 490 10.65 8.89 11.66
CA HIS A 490 11.32 9.93 12.46
C HIS A 490 10.64 10.10 13.83
N SER A 491 9.31 10.07 13.90
CA SER A 491 8.57 10.09 15.16
C SER A 491 8.91 8.90 16.07
N GLN A 492 9.04 7.68 15.52
CA GLN A 492 9.49 6.50 16.26
C GLN A 492 10.95 6.63 16.73
N ASP A 493 11.84 7.18 15.90
CA ASP A 493 13.23 7.42 16.27
C ASP A 493 13.32 8.45 17.41
N VAL A 494 12.49 9.50 17.40
CA VAL A 494 12.38 10.45 18.52
C VAL A 494 11.88 9.75 19.79
N GLU A 495 10.85 8.89 19.71
CA GLU A 495 10.38 8.13 20.87
C GLU A 495 11.48 7.22 21.44
N ALA A 496 12.24 6.54 20.58
CA ALA A 496 13.36 5.70 20.98
C ALA A 496 14.49 6.51 21.62
N ALA A 497 14.77 7.70 21.10
CA ALA A 497 15.76 8.61 21.67
C ALA A 497 15.35 9.11 23.05
N LEU A 498 14.07 9.48 23.25
CA LEU A 498 13.55 9.93 24.55
C LEU A 498 13.53 8.83 25.63
N ARG A 499 13.54 7.55 25.23
CA ARG A 499 13.58 6.40 26.17
C ARG A 499 14.98 6.10 26.72
N GLN A 500 16.03 6.75 26.22
CA GLN A 500 17.39 6.55 26.72
C GLN A 500 17.51 7.04 28.17
N GLU A 501 18.25 6.31 29.01
CA GLU A 501 18.38 6.61 30.45
C GLU A 501 19.22 7.87 30.72
N SER A 502 20.28 8.07 29.94
CA SER A 502 21.19 9.21 30.09
C SER A 502 20.81 10.36 29.16
N ARG A 503 20.88 11.60 29.66
CA ARG A 503 20.68 12.83 28.87
C ARG A 503 21.68 12.97 27.73
N TYR A 504 22.90 12.47 27.93
CA TYR A 504 23.90 12.39 26.88
C TYR A 504 23.46 11.47 25.74
N ASN A 505 22.98 10.26 26.06
CA ASN A 505 22.49 9.30 25.05
C ASN A 505 21.24 9.82 24.34
N GLN A 506 20.36 10.52 25.06
CA GLN A 506 19.22 11.22 24.46
C GLN A 506 19.71 12.27 23.45
N ARG A 507 20.70 13.10 23.80
CA ARG A 507 21.29 14.12 22.92
C ARG A 507 21.88 13.49 21.65
N LEU A 508 22.69 12.46 21.80
CA LEU A 508 23.34 11.77 20.68
C LEU A 508 22.31 11.14 19.73
N ALA A 509 21.33 10.42 20.28
CA ALA A 509 20.27 9.79 19.49
C ALA A 509 19.39 10.83 18.77
N LEU A 510 19.05 11.95 19.43
CA LEU A 510 18.29 13.03 18.81
C LEU A 510 19.09 13.77 17.73
N SER A 511 20.41 13.92 17.88
CA SER A 511 21.27 14.50 16.84
C SER A 511 21.20 13.68 15.55
N ALA A 512 21.23 12.35 15.65
CA ALA A 512 21.06 11.48 14.48
C ALA A 512 19.66 11.62 13.84
N VAL A 513 18.62 11.94 14.62
CA VAL A 513 17.28 12.24 14.08
C VAL A 513 17.27 13.60 13.37
N GLU A 514 17.92 14.61 13.94
CA GLU A 514 18.05 15.93 13.31
C GLU A 514 18.70 15.84 11.94
N ASP A 515 19.81 15.09 11.82
CA ASP A 515 20.51 14.87 10.55
C ASP A 515 19.62 14.19 9.50
N ARG A 516 18.81 13.21 9.91
CA ARG A 516 17.85 12.53 9.03
C ARG A 516 16.72 13.47 8.59
N LEU A 517 16.20 14.29 9.51
CA LEU A 517 15.19 15.31 9.20
C LEU A 517 15.76 16.37 8.23
N ASP A 518 17.03 16.72 8.38
CA ASP A 518 17.71 17.64 7.46
C ASP A 518 17.93 17.02 6.06
N SER A 519 18.26 15.72 5.99
CA SER A 519 18.28 14.99 4.72
C SER A 519 16.91 15.00 4.04
N LEU A 520 15.84 14.69 4.79
CA LEU A 520 14.47 14.74 4.29
C LEU A 520 14.10 16.14 3.81
N LEU A 521 14.49 17.19 4.54
CA LEU A 521 14.25 18.59 4.14
C LEU A 521 14.96 18.92 2.82
N ARG A 522 16.20 18.45 2.63
CA ARG A 522 16.95 18.62 1.36
C ARG A 522 16.28 17.88 0.20
N GLU A 523 15.77 16.67 0.43
CA GLU A 523 15.00 15.91 -0.57
C GLU A 523 13.70 16.64 -0.95
N LEU A 524 12.93 17.11 0.05
CA LEU A 524 11.71 17.91 -0.16
C LEU A 524 11.99 19.25 -0.85
N THR A 525 13.20 19.79 -0.71
CA THR A 525 13.62 21.02 -1.38
C THR A 525 13.91 20.81 -2.86
N ARG A 526 14.46 19.64 -3.21
CA ARG A 526 14.82 19.26 -4.58
C ARG A 526 13.67 18.62 -5.36
N SER A 527 12.69 18.04 -4.66
CA SER A 527 11.53 17.40 -5.28
C SER A 527 10.58 18.42 -5.92
N SER A 528 10.07 18.09 -7.11
CA SER A 528 9.02 18.84 -7.81
C SER A 528 7.61 18.29 -7.56
N GLU A 529 7.48 17.34 -6.61
CA GLU A 529 6.18 16.75 -6.29
C GLU A 529 5.23 17.75 -5.62
N PRO A 530 3.91 17.74 -5.93
CA PRO A 530 2.94 18.68 -5.38
C PRO A 530 2.86 18.68 -3.84
N TYR A 531 3.10 17.53 -3.19
CA TYR A 531 3.06 17.42 -1.73
C TYR A 531 4.34 17.92 -1.06
N ALA A 532 5.45 18.06 -1.79
CA ALA A 532 6.70 18.48 -1.19
C ALA A 532 6.61 19.90 -0.61
N GLU A 533 5.87 20.80 -1.25
CA GLU A 533 5.64 22.17 -0.75
C GLU A 533 4.85 22.18 0.57
N ARG A 534 3.83 21.31 0.72
CA ARG A 534 2.99 21.24 1.93
C ARG A 534 3.73 20.68 3.14
N PHE A 535 4.60 19.68 2.95
CA PHE A 535 5.31 18.99 4.03
C PHE A 535 6.66 19.64 4.41
N ARG A 536 7.23 20.50 3.56
CA ARG A 536 8.46 21.25 3.85
C ARG A 536 8.41 22.09 5.14
N PRO A 537 7.37 22.91 5.40
CA PRO A 537 7.30 23.68 6.64
C PRO A 537 7.19 22.77 7.87
N ILE A 538 6.54 21.62 7.75
CA ILE A 538 6.41 20.63 8.83
C ILE A 538 7.78 20.03 9.18
N ALA A 539 8.54 19.56 8.19
CA ALA A 539 9.90 19.07 8.39
C ALA A 539 10.81 20.13 9.03
N THR A 540 10.66 21.39 8.59
CA THR A 540 11.41 22.52 9.14
C THR A 540 11.08 22.75 10.61
N SER A 541 9.78 22.79 10.97
CA SER A 541 9.34 22.96 12.34
C SER A 541 9.82 21.81 13.24
N TRP A 542 9.69 20.57 12.79
CA TRP A 542 10.15 19.40 13.56
C TRP A 542 11.66 19.44 13.81
N ARG A 543 12.45 19.78 12.77
CA ARG A 543 13.90 19.93 12.93
C ARG A 543 14.24 21.02 13.96
N GLN A 544 13.58 22.17 13.90
CA GLN A 544 13.79 23.27 14.85
C GLN A 544 13.42 22.88 16.28
N THR A 545 12.29 22.20 16.49
CA THR A 545 11.87 21.72 17.81
C THR A 545 12.85 20.69 18.37
N VAL A 546 13.32 19.74 17.56
CA VAL A 546 14.33 18.75 17.96
C VAL A 546 15.66 19.41 18.28
N ALA A 547 16.14 20.32 17.42
CA ALA A 547 17.38 21.06 17.64
C ALA A 547 17.35 21.92 18.93
N GLY A 548 16.21 22.58 19.21
CA GLY A 548 16.02 23.33 20.44
C GLY A 548 16.14 22.45 21.69
N TYR A 549 15.53 21.27 21.68
CA TYR A 549 15.62 20.32 22.79
C TYR A 549 17.01 19.70 22.93
N ILE A 550 17.73 19.47 21.82
CA ILE A 550 19.15 19.06 21.84
C ILE A 550 19.98 20.12 22.56
N GLN A 551 19.72 21.41 22.31
CA GLN A 551 20.40 22.50 22.98
C GLN A 551 20.07 22.56 24.48
N GLU A 552 18.80 22.39 24.87
CA GLU A 552 18.41 22.28 26.29
C GLU A 552 19.09 21.10 26.99
N LEU A 553 19.19 19.95 26.32
CA LEU A 553 19.94 18.80 26.82
C LEU A 553 21.43 19.10 26.93
N ALA A 554 22.02 19.80 25.97
CA ALA A 554 23.42 20.21 26.01
C ALA A 554 23.68 21.14 27.21
N GLU A 555 22.85 22.16 27.42
CA GLU A 555 22.94 23.05 28.58
C GLU A 555 22.76 22.29 29.91
N ALA A 556 21.85 21.31 29.95
CA ALA A 556 21.63 20.48 31.13
C ALA A 556 22.77 19.49 31.41
N VAL A 557 23.45 19.00 30.37
CA VAL A 557 24.66 18.16 30.45
C VAL A 557 25.84 19.01 30.92
N GLU A 558 26.00 20.23 30.38
CA GLU A 558 27.00 21.20 30.82
C GLU A 558 26.80 21.62 32.28
N ALA A 559 25.56 21.89 32.70
CA ALA A 559 25.22 22.21 34.09
C ALA A 559 25.53 21.06 35.06
N ARG A 560 25.46 19.80 34.59
CA ARG A 560 25.85 18.62 35.36
C ARG A 560 27.34 18.30 35.27
N GLN A 561 28.10 18.96 34.40
CA GLN A 561 29.51 18.69 34.15
C GLN A 561 29.79 17.21 33.87
N GLU A 562 28.90 16.52 33.14
CA GLU A 562 29.17 15.14 32.70
C GLU A 562 30.36 15.13 31.70
N ILE A 563 31.17 14.08 31.75
CA ILE A 563 32.30 13.85 30.87
C ILE A 563 31.82 12.99 29.70
N ASP A 564 31.98 13.50 28.48
CA ASP A 564 31.78 12.73 27.27
C ASP A 564 32.87 11.66 27.16
N SER A 565 32.50 10.40 26.91
CA SER A 565 33.46 9.31 26.75
C SER A 565 33.86 9.19 25.27
N PRO A 566 35.09 9.54 24.89
CA PRO A 566 35.55 9.42 23.51
C PRO A 566 35.88 7.96 23.12
N TYR A 567 36.03 7.07 24.11
CA TYR A 567 36.47 5.69 23.93
C TYR A 567 35.38 4.81 23.31
N ILE A 568 35.75 4.00 22.31
CA ILE A 568 34.83 3.15 21.55
C ILE A 568 35.19 1.68 21.76
N ILE A 569 34.29 0.94 22.40
CA ILE A 569 34.50 -0.47 22.74
C ILE A 569 33.86 -1.38 21.70
N GLY A 570 34.60 -2.38 21.23
CA GLY A 570 34.04 -3.54 20.53
C GLY A 570 33.74 -3.36 19.04
N VAL A 571 33.77 -2.14 18.52
CA VAL A 571 33.52 -1.82 17.10
C VAL A 571 34.80 -1.30 16.44
N PRO A 572 35.14 -1.71 15.20
CA PRO A 572 36.24 -1.13 14.46
C PRO A 572 36.06 0.38 14.24
N LEU A 573 37.13 1.15 14.43
CA LEU A 573 37.11 2.59 14.19
C LEU A 573 37.02 2.86 12.68
N THR A 574 36.21 3.84 12.28
CA THR A 574 36.06 4.30 10.91
C THR A 574 36.84 5.62 10.71
N GLU A 575 36.78 6.20 9.50
CA GLU A 575 37.54 7.43 9.19
C GLU A 575 36.97 8.69 9.88
N GLN A 576 35.72 8.63 10.32
CA GLN A 576 35.00 9.75 10.92
C GLN A 576 35.37 9.99 12.39
N GLN A 577 35.92 9.01 13.10
CA GLN A 577 36.28 9.18 14.51
C GLN A 577 37.74 9.64 14.65
N GLU A 578 37.93 10.71 15.42
CA GLU A 578 39.24 11.32 15.66
C GLU A 578 40.13 10.47 16.60
N ILE A 579 39.55 9.54 17.37
CA ILE A 579 40.25 8.73 18.38
C ILE A 579 41.24 7.68 17.83
N PHE A 580 41.35 7.49 16.51
CA PHE A 580 42.37 6.59 15.98
C PHE A 580 43.76 7.23 16.13
N VAL A 581 44.49 6.76 17.15
CA VAL A 581 45.82 7.23 17.57
C VAL A 581 46.91 6.19 17.27
N GLY A 582 48.08 6.66 16.84
CA GLY A 582 49.27 5.84 16.65
C GLY A 582 49.31 5.04 15.34
N ARG A 583 50.18 4.02 15.32
CA ARG A 583 50.46 3.13 14.16
C ARG A 583 51.17 3.82 12.99
N THR A 584 51.86 4.92 13.26
CA THR A 584 52.61 5.64 12.22
C THR A 584 53.78 4.82 11.68
N ASP A 585 54.39 3.99 12.53
CA ASP A 585 55.47 3.06 12.18
C ASP A 585 54.99 1.98 11.20
N VAL A 586 53.89 1.29 11.54
CA VAL A 586 53.29 0.25 10.70
C VAL A 586 52.78 0.84 9.39
N THR A 587 52.16 2.02 9.45
CA THR A 587 51.68 2.72 8.25
C THR A 587 52.84 3.09 7.31
N ALA A 588 53.93 3.64 7.85
CA ALA A 588 55.11 3.98 7.06
C ALA A 588 55.76 2.72 6.45
N GLN A 589 55.78 1.61 7.19
CA GLN A 589 56.24 0.33 6.67
C GLN A 589 55.36 -0.19 5.53
N ILE A 590 54.03 -0.12 5.68
CA ILE A 590 53.08 -0.47 4.61
C ILE A 590 53.32 0.41 3.40
N GLU A 591 53.42 1.74 3.57
CA GLU A 591 53.66 2.67 2.47
C GLU A 591 54.96 2.35 1.72
N GLN A 592 56.06 2.13 2.45
CA GLN A 592 57.35 1.78 1.87
C GLN A 592 57.28 0.47 1.05
N LEU A 593 56.63 -0.56 1.60
CA LEU A 593 56.47 -1.85 0.92
C LEU A 593 55.54 -1.77 -0.28
N LEU A 594 54.51 -0.91 -0.22
CA LEU A 594 53.68 -0.63 -1.37
C LEU A 594 54.49 0.10 -2.46
N LEU A 595 55.38 1.03 -2.13
CA LEU A 595 56.21 1.73 -3.12
C LEU A 595 57.33 0.88 -3.72
N ASP A 596 57.63 -0.29 -3.14
CA ASP A 596 58.65 -1.20 -3.66
C ASP A 596 58.32 -1.69 -5.08
N ARG A 597 59.30 -1.63 -5.98
CA ARG A 597 59.21 -2.13 -7.37
C ARG A 597 58.95 -3.64 -7.43
N ARG A 598 59.35 -4.39 -6.41
CA ARG A 598 59.14 -5.85 -6.30
C ARG A 598 57.69 -6.24 -6.01
N ARG A 599 56.88 -5.27 -5.53
CA ARG A 599 55.44 -5.42 -5.28
C ARG A 599 55.07 -6.69 -4.49
N PRO A 600 55.69 -6.93 -3.32
CA PRO A 600 55.34 -8.11 -2.55
C PRO A 600 53.90 -8.02 -2.03
N PRO A 601 53.15 -9.13 -1.97
CA PRO A 601 51.91 -9.16 -1.19
C PRO A 601 52.24 -8.94 0.28
N LEU A 602 51.35 -8.27 1.02
CA LEU A 602 51.54 -7.96 2.43
C LEU A 602 50.64 -8.85 3.29
N LEU A 603 51.15 -9.33 4.42
CA LEU A 603 50.37 -9.99 5.45
C LEU A 603 50.43 -9.15 6.73
N LEU A 604 49.33 -8.46 7.02
CA LEU A 604 49.12 -7.78 8.30
C LEU A 604 48.64 -8.80 9.34
N TYR A 605 49.56 -9.18 10.21
CA TYR A 605 49.32 -10.14 11.28
C TYR A 605 49.20 -9.42 12.61
N GLY A 606 48.24 -9.82 13.44
CA GLY A 606 48.18 -9.40 14.84
C GLY A 606 47.06 -10.10 15.57
N GLN A 607 47.09 -10.16 16.89
CA GLN A 607 46.04 -10.84 17.66
C GLN A 607 44.66 -10.16 17.49
N ARG A 608 43.60 -10.87 17.90
CA ARG A 608 42.24 -10.30 17.91
C ARG A 608 42.20 -9.04 18.77
N ARG A 609 41.46 -8.03 18.32
CA ARG A 609 41.30 -6.72 19.01
C ARG A 609 42.56 -5.84 19.10
N MET A 610 43.60 -6.12 18.30
CA MET A 610 44.77 -5.23 18.14
C MET A 610 44.53 -4.03 17.20
N GLY A 611 43.33 -3.89 16.64
CA GLY A 611 42.96 -2.77 15.78
C GLY A 611 43.27 -2.95 14.29
N LYS A 612 43.40 -4.20 13.81
CA LYS A 612 43.63 -4.52 12.38
C LYS A 612 42.59 -3.88 11.46
N THR A 613 41.31 -4.22 11.63
CA THR A 613 40.20 -3.64 10.84
C THR A 613 40.12 -2.12 10.99
N SER A 614 40.39 -1.57 12.19
CA SER A 614 40.46 -0.12 12.41
C SER A 614 41.57 0.54 11.59
N LEU A 615 42.76 -0.09 11.50
CA LEU A 615 43.85 0.37 10.65
C LEU A 615 43.45 0.32 9.18
N LEU A 616 42.85 -0.79 8.72
CA LEU A 616 42.39 -0.95 7.33
C LEU A 616 41.34 0.08 6.93
N ASN A 617 40.41 0.42 7.83
CA ASN A 617 39.42 1.46 7.61
C ASN A 617 40.07 2.84 7.48
N ASN A 618 41.12 3.10 8.25
CA ASN A 618 41.82 4.39 8.25
C ASN A 618 42.96 4.48 7.22
N LEU A 619 43.26 3.43 6.44
CA LEU A 619 44.26 3.51 5.38
C LEU A 619 43.94 4.59 4.32
N GLY A 620 42.68 4.95 4.12
CA GLY A 620 42.29 5.99 3.16
C GLY A 620 42.78 7.38 3.55
N ARG A 621 42.86 7.70 4.85
CA ARG A 621 43.44 8.96 5.34
C ARG A 621 44.97 8.90 5.51
N LEU A 622 45.51 7.69 5.69
CA LEU A 622 46.93 7.48 6.03
C LEU A 622 47.84 7.28 4.81
N LEU A 623 47.33 6.74 3.70
CA LEU A 623 48.10 6.52 2.48
C LEU A 623 47.95 7.69 1.48
N PRO A 624 48.94 7.89 0.58
CA PRO A 624 48.84 8.88 -0.49
C PRO A 624 47.57 8.74 -1.32
N SER A 625 47.07 9.86 -1.86
CA SER A 625 45.85 9.89 -2.70
C SER A 625 45.94 9.04 -3.97
N THR A 626 47.15 8.72 -4.43
CA THR A 626 47.41 7.84 -5.58
C THR A 626 47.14 6.36 -5.30
N ILE A 627 47.02 5.97 -4.03
CA ILE A 627 46.68 4.61 -3.61
C ILE A 627 45.21 4.59 -3.17
N VAL A 628 44.44 3.69 -3.77
CA VAL A 628 43.02 3.49 -3.49
C VAL A 628 42.86 2.21 -2.67
N PRO A 629 42.63 2.29 -1.35
CA PRO A 629 42.37 1.11 -0.54
C PRO A 629 40.98 0.54 -0.85
N LEU A 630 40.96 -0.67 -1.39
CA LEU A 630 39.76 -1.44 -1.72
C LEU A 630 39.58 -2.50 -0.64
N PHE A 631 38.72 -2.21 0.32
CA PHE A 631 38.46 -3.12 1.44
C PHE A 631 37.44 -4.19 1.06
N VAL A 632 37.76 -5.43 1.41
CA VAL A 632 36.92 -6.60 1.19
C VAL A 632 36.88 -7.42 2.46
N ASP A 633 35.70 -7.47 3.08
CA ASP A 633 35.42 -8.35 4.21
C ASP A 633 35.11 -9.76 3.71
N LEU A 634 36.03 -10.70 3.96
CA LEU A 634 35.87 -12.08 3.53
C LEU A 634 34.90 -12.86 4.42
N GLN A 635 34.59 -12.42 5.64
CA GLN A 635 33.61 -13.09 6.49
C GLN A 635 32.22 -13.11 5.83
N GLY A 636 31.85 -12.02 5.16
CA GLY A 636 30.62 -11.93 4.37
C GLY A 636 30.72 -12.68 3.04
N ALA A 637 31.87 -12.58 2.35
CA ALA A 637 32.07 -13.17 1.03
C ALA A 637 32.16 -14.71 1.05
N SER A 638 32.77 -15.29 2.09
CA SER A 638 32.92 -16.74 2.26
C SER A 638 31.61 -17.47 2.59
N ARG A 639 30.48 -16.75 2.79
CA ARG A 639 29.15 -17.35 2.97
C ARG A 639 28.45 -17.71 1.66
N ALA A 640 29.04 -17.36 0.51
CA ALA A 640 28.48 -17.70 -0.79
C ALA A 640 28.42 -19.22 -1.00
N ASP A 641 27.38 -19.68 -1.67
CA ASP A 641 27.18 -21.11 -1.98
C ASP A 641 28.10 -21.61 -3.10
N ASP A 642 28.57 -20.71 -3.98
CA ASP A 642 29.41 -21.04 -5.13
C ASP A 642 30.49 -19.99 -5.40
N HIS A 643 31.41 -20.31 -6.31
CA HIS A 643 32.50 -19.41 -6.73
C HIS A 643 31.97 -18.09 -7.33
N GLY A 644 30.83 -18.13 -8.03
CA GLY A 644 30.20 -16.95 -8.60
C GLY A 644 29.80 -15.95 -7.52
N GLY A 645 29.15 -16.41 -6.46
CA GLY A 645 28.76 -15.58 -5.33
C GLY A 645 29.94 -15.00 -4.55
N LEU A 646 31.02 -15.78 -4.40
CA LEU A 646 32.25 -15.29 -3.79
C LEU A 646 32.82 -14.10 -4.58
N LEU A 647 33.01 -14.27 -5.88
CA LEU A 647 33.58 -13.25 -6.77
C LEU A 647 32.65 -12.02 -6.90
N TYR A 648 31.33 -12.24 -6.96
CA TYR A 648 30.34 -11.17 -6.94
C TYR A 648 30.45 -10.33 -5.67
N SER A 649 30.54 -10.99 -4.51
CA SER A 649 30.67 -10.31 -3.21
C SER A 649 31.97 -9.49 -3.13
N ILE A 650 33.09 -10.05 -3.61
CA ILE A 650 34.38 -9.35 -3.69
C ILE A 650 34.26 -8.11 -4.60
N ALA A 651 33.73 -8.28 -5.82
CA ALA A 651 33.56 -7.19 -6.78
C ALA A 651 32.67 -6.06 -6.22
N ARG A 652 31.56 -6.42 -5.56
CA ARG A 652 30.66 -5.45 -4.92
C ARG A 652 31.35 -4.66 -3.81
N ASN A 653 32.17 -5.32 -2.98
CA ASN A 653 32.93 -4.65 -1.92
C ASN A 653 34.01 -3.71 -2.50
N ILE A 654 34.67 -4.11 -3.60
CA ILE A 654 35.63 -3.27 -4.32
C ILE A 654 34.96 -1.98 -4.83
N VAL A 655 33.84 -2.10 -5.57
CA VAL A 655 33.14 -0.94 -6.14
C VAL A 655 32.68 0.00 -5.03
N LYS A 656 32.06 -0.54 -3.98
CA LYS A 656 31.59 0.25 -2.83
C LYS A 656 32.73 0.96 -2.10
N SER A 657 33.86 0.29 -1.89
CA SER A 657 35.02 0.87 -1.22
C SER A 657 35.66 2.00 -2.04
N ALA A 658 35.73 1.85 -3.36
CA ALA A 658 36.26 2.89 -4.25
C ALA A 658 35.41 4.17 -4.26
N GLU A 659 34.09 4.02 -4.30
CA GLU A 659 33.14 5.14 -4.22
C GLU A 659 33.24 5.84 -2.86
N LEU A 660 33.24 5.09 -1.76
CA LEU A 660 33.27 5.67 -0.41
C LEU A 660 34.58 6.41 -0.09
N ARG A 661 35.75 5.85 -0.46
CA ARG A 661 37.05 6.36 0.03
C ARG A 661 37.71 7.40 -0.89
N ARG A 662 37.38 7.35 -2.18
CA ARG A 662 38.01 8.21 -3.20
C ARG A 662 37.01 8.80 -4.19
N ASN A 663 35.70 8.57 -4.00
CA ASN A 663 34.65 9.01 -4.92
C ASN A 663 34.91 8.56 -6.37
N LEU A 664 35.50 7.37 -6.53
CA LEU A 664 35.83 6.81 -7.83
C LEU A 664 34.68 5.93 -8.33
N THR A 665 34.24 6.17 -9.55
CA THR A 665 33.21 5.35 -10.19
C THR A 665 33.88 4.19 -10.91
N LEU A 666 33.70 2.97 -10.39
CA LEU A 666 34.19 1.73 -10.99
C LEU A 666 33.06 0.98 -11.73
N PRO A 667 33.38 0.20 -12.78
CA PRO A 667 32.38 -0.63 -13.46
C PRO A 667 31.78 -1.66 -12.51
N THR A 668 30.46 -1.86 -12.58
CA THR A 668 29.76 -2.85 -11.76
C THR A 668 29.82 -4.23 -12.39
N LEU A 669 30.11 -5.26 -11.60
CA LEU A 669 29.96 -6.67 -12.01
C LEU A 669 28.55 -7.15 -11.67
N SER A 670 27.83 -7.68 -12.66
CA SER A 670 26.47 -8.21 -12.52
C SER A 670 26.51 -9.72 -12.37
N TRP A 671 25.51 -10.29 -11.70
CA TRP A 671 25.36 -11.75 -11.58
C TRP A 671 25.26 -12.45 -12.93
N GLU A 672 24.64 -11.82 -13.92
CA GLU A 672 24.50 -12.37 -15.28
C GLU A 672 25.86 -12.51 -15.98
N MET A 673 26.78 -11.55 -15.76
CA MET A 673 28.13 -11.61 -16.32
C MET A 673 28.96 -12.75 -15.75
N LEU A 674 28.68 -13.20 -14.51
CA LEU A 674 29.42 -14.29 -13.87
C LEU A 674 29.03 -15.69 -14.38
N GLY A 675 27.98 -15.79 -15.22
CA GLY A 675 27.43 -16.97 -15.90
C GLY A 675 28.14 -18.33 -15.72
N LYS A 676 28.57 -18.97 -16.83
CA LYS A 676 29.15 -20.33 -16.78
C LYS A 676 30.63 -20.34 -16.37
N ASN A 677 31.34 -19.22 -16.53
CA ASN A 677 32.78 -19.10 -16.27
C ASN A 677 33.05 -17.91 -15.33
N PRO A 678 32.81 -18.04 -14.01
CA PRO A 678 32.92 -16.94 -13.06
C PRO A 678 34.31 -16.29 -13.01
N PHE A 679 35.37 -17.11 -12.98
CA PHE A 679 36.74 -16.63 -12.86
C PHE A 679 37.23 -15.83 -14.08
N LEU A 680 36.90 -16.29 -15.29
CA LEU A 680 37.25 -15.58 -16.52
C LEU A 680 36.55 -14.22 -16.58
N SER A 681 35.24 -14.20 -16.27
CA SER A 681 34.44 -12.98 -16.31
C SER A 681 34.88 -11.98 -15.24
N PHE A 682 35.37 -12.48 -14.11
CA PHE A 682 35.98 -11.64 -13.07
C PHE A 682 37.32 -11.04 -13.53
N ASP A 683 38.15 -11.81 -14.23
CA ASP A 683 39.41 -11.31 -14.81
C ASP A 683 39.14 -10.23 -15.89
N ASP A 684 38.20 -10.48 -16.80
CA ASP A 684 37.76 -9.48 -17.81
C ASP A 684 37.21 -8.21 -17.16
N TRP A 685 36.56 -8.34 -16.00
CA TRP A 685 36.06 -7.20 -15.24
C TRP A 685 37.19 -6.42 -14.55
N LEU A 686 38.21 -7.10 -14.03
CA LEU A 686 39.38 -6.43 -13.47
C LEU A 686 40.11 -5.57 -14.52
N ASP A 687 40.16 -5.99 -15.78
CA ASP A 687 40.71 -5.17 -16.87
C ASP A 687 39.95 -3.84 -17.04
N GLN A 688 38.61 -3.89 -16.91
CA GLN A 688 37.78 -2.69 -16.96
C GLN A 688 38.02 -1.80 -15.74
N VAL A 689 38.26 -2.39 -14.57
CA VAL A 689 38.62 -1.65 -13.35
C VAL A 689 39.97 -0.96 -13.52
N GLU A 690 41.00 -1.63 -14.04
CA GLU A 690 42.31 -1.01 -14.30
C GLU A 690 42.19 0.17 -15.25
N LYS A 691 41.43 0.02 -16.33
CA LYS A 691 41.17 1.10 -17.27
C LYS A 691 40.48 2.29 -16.58
N ALA A 692 39.47 2.04 -15.75
CA ALA A 692 38.77 3.10 -15.03
C ALA A 692 39.69 3.83 -14.02
N LEU A 693 40.61 3.11 -13.37
CA LEU A 693 41.61 3.69 -12.46
C LEU A 693 42.64 4.54 -13.21
N ASP A 694 43.03 4.13 -14.42
CA ASP A 694 43.94 4.90 -15.28
C ASP A 694 43.25 6.16 -15.83
N ASP A 695 42.02 6.03 -16.36
CA ASP A 695 41.25 7.13 -16.95
C ASP A 695 40.95 8.27 -15.94
N GLN A 696 40.80 7.95 -14.66
CA GLN A 696 40.44 8.92 -13.61
C GLN A 696 41.62 9.51 -12.82
N GLY A 697 42.83 8.97 -12.95
CA GLY A 697 43.99 9.52 -12.21
C GLY A 697 45.22 8.62 -12.03
N GLN A 698 45.41 7.57 -12.84
CA GLN A 698 46.54 6.62 -12.71
C GLN A 698 46.69 6.05 -11.29
N TYR A 699 45.57 5.62 -10.72
CA TYR A 699 45.54 5.10 -9.36
C TYR A 699 46.13 3.68 -9.25
N THR A 700 46.71 3.36 -8.09
CA THR A 700 47.04 1.98 -7.70
C THR A 700 46.00 1.46 -6.72
N ALA A 701 45.40 0.31 -7.02
CA ALA A 701 44.45 -0.37 -6.15
C ALA A 701 45.19 -1.18 -5.08
N LEU A 702 44.87 -0.95 -3.80
CA LEU A 702 45.30 -1.80 -2.69
C LEU A 702 44.12 -2.67 -2.26
N LEU A 703 44.10 -3.91 -2.70
CA LEU A 703 43.11 -4.92 -2.30
C LEU A 703 43.41 -5.40 -0.88
N ALA A 704 42.67 -4.88 0.09
CA ALA A 704 42.78 -5.24 1.50
C ALA A 704 41.71 -6.31 1.83
N LEU A 705 42.15 -7.55 1.99
CA LEU A 705 41.30 -8.68 2.35
C LEU A 705 41.36 -8.89 3.87
N ASP A 706 40.27 -8.59 4.56
CA ASP A 706 40.15 -8.76 6.02
C ASP A 706 39.51 -10.11 6.36
N GLU A 707 39.85 -10.66 7.52
CA GLU A 707 39.38 -11.95 8.05
C GLU A 707 39.54 -13.11 7.03
N PHE A 708 40.69 -13.19 6.37
CA PHE A 708 40.91 -14.19 5.32
C PHE A 708 40.89 -15.65 5.84
N GLU A 709 40.98 -15.87 7.16
CA GLU A 709 40.82 -17.19 7.78
C GLU A 709 39.46 -17.80 7.46
N THR A 710 38.42 -16.98 7.28
CA THR A 710 37.09 -17.49 6.94
C THR A 710 37.07 -18.14 5.57
N LEU A 711 37.88 -17.60 4.64
CA LEU A 711 38.05 -18.16 3.31
C LEU A 711 38.86 -19.46 3.37
N ASP A 712 39.93 -19.50 4.18
CA ASP A 712 40.71 -20.72 4.39
C ASP A 712 39.86 -21.86 4.98
N HIS A 713 39.00 -21.55 5.95
CA HIS A 713 38.06 -22.52 6.54
C HIS A 713 37.02 -23.01 5.52
N ALA A 714 36.50 -22.12 4.67
CA ALA A 714 35.55 -22.48 3.62
C ALA A 714 36.18 -23.41 2.56
N ILE A 715 37.44 -23.15 2.18
CA ILE A 715 38.23 -24.03 1.31
C ILE A 715 38.46 -25.39 1.98
N THR A 716 38.82 -25.40 3.27
CA THR A 716 39.03 -26.64 4.04
C THR A 716 37.78 -27.51 4.12
N LYS A 717 36.59 -26.89 4.20
CA LYS A 717 35.29 -27.58 4.17
C LYS A 717 34.89 -28.07 2.77
N GLY A 718 35.65 -27.76 1.73
CA GLY A 718 35.35 -28.11 0.35
C GLY A 718 34.25 -27.25 -0.30
N GLN A 719 33.90 -26.11 0.29
CA GLN A 719 32.92 -25.18 -0.31
C GLN A 719 33.48 -24.51 -1.56
N PHE A 720 34.78 -24.21 -1.55
CA PHE A 720 35.48 -23.64 -2.68
C PHE A 720 36.70 -24.49 -3.05
N ASP A 721 36.89 -24.67 -4.36
CA ASP A 721 38.10 -25.23 -4.96
C ASP A 721 39.34 -24.35 -4.67
N GLU A 722 40.31 -24.92 -3.96
CA GLU A 722 41.56 -24.26 -3.55
C GLU A 722 42.36 -23.73 -4.75
N GLU A 723 42.58 -24.58 -5.76
CA GLU A 723 43.43 -24.26 -6.92
C GLU A 723 42.83 -23.10 -7.72
N LYS A 724 41.50 -23.08 -7.88
CA LYS A 724 40.83 -21.99 -8.61
C LYS A 724 40.86 -20.67 -7.84
N VAL A 725 40.54 -20.68 -6.54
CA VAL A 725 40.49 -19.44 -5.74
C VAL A 725 41.88 -18.88 -5.47
N LEU A 726 42.79 -19.69 -4.93
CA LEU A 726 44.15 -19.25 -4.61
C LEU A 726 44.98 -19.02 -5.89
N GLY A 727 44.72 -19.80 -6.94
CA GLY A 727 45.30 -19.56 -8.26
C GLY A 727 44.89 -18.21 -8.86
N THR A 728 43.64 -17.80 -8.68
CA THR A 728 43.16 -16.47 -9.12
C THR A 728 43.83 -15.35 -8.33
N LEU A 729 43.95 -15.47 -7.01
CA LEU A 729 44.69 -14.50 -6.19
C LEU A 729 46.16 -14.40 -6.61
N ARG A 730 46.80 -15.55 -6.85
CA ARG A 730 48.18 -15.60 -7.35
C ARG A 730 48.31 -14.92 -8.71
N ASN A 731 47.38 -15.16 -9.63
CA ASN A 731 47.38 -14.53 -10.96
C ASN A 731 47.30 -12.99 -10.83
N LEU A 732 46.41 -12.50 -9.96
CA LEU A 732 46.26 -11.07 -9.67
C LEU A 732 47.57 -10.46 -9.15
N ILE A 733 48.24 -11.11 -8.20
CA ILE A 733 49.52 -10.63 -7.64
C ILE A 733 50.63 -10.62 -8.71
N GLN A 734 50.69 -11.64 -9.57
CA GLN A 734 51.79 -11.83 -10.51
C GLN A 734 51.67 -10.98 -11.78
N HIS A 735 50.45 -10.82 -12.31
CA HIS A 735 50.25 -10.25 -13.65
C HIS A 735 49.65 -8.85 -13.65
N ARG A 736 49.02 -8.40 -12.54
CA ARG A 736 48.33 -7.11 -12.51
C ARG A 736 49.10 -6.06 -11.72
N SER A 737 49.87 -5.23 -12.44
CA SER A 737 50.73 -4.19 -11.83
C SER A 737 49.98 -3.10 -11.06
N ARG A 738 48.70 -2.91 -11.34
CA ARG A 738 47.82 -1.90 -10.70
C ARG A 738 47.22 -2.39 -9.38
N PHE A 739 47.22 -3.70 -9.13
CA PHE A 739 46.69 -4.27 -7.90
C PHE A 739 47.83 -4.68 -6.97
N LYS A 740 47.79 -4.14 -5.75
CA LYS A 740 48.60 -4.57 -4.61
C LYS A 740 47.68 -5.29 -3.64
N MET A 741 48.20 -6.30 -2.96
CA MET A 741 47.40 -7.12 -2.05
C MET A 741 47.89 -6.98 -0.62
N LEU A 742 46.97 -6.80 0.31
CA LEU A 742 47.19 -6.85 1.74
C LEU A 742 46.18 -7.82 2.34
N LEU A 743 46.67 -8.86 2.99
CA LEU A 743 45.88 -9.82 3.75
C LEU A 743 45.94 -9.45 5.23
N ALA A 744 44.81 -9.37 5.92
CA ALA A 744 44.78 -9.10 7.35
C ALA A 744 44.16 -10.27 8.12
N GLY A 745 44.86 -10.73 9.16
CA GLY A 745 44.43 -11.87 9.96
C GLY A 745 45.11 -11.97 11.32
N SER A 746 44.70 -13.00 12.07
CA SER A 746 45.11 -13.37 13.41
C SER A 746 45.96 -14.65 13.45
N HIS A 747 46.20 -15.29 12.31
CA HIS A 747 47.04 -16.48 12.16
C HIS A 747 48.42 -16.16 11.58
N THR A 748 49.47 -16.82 12.10
CA THR A 748 50.84 -16.65 11.60
C THR A 748 51.03 -17.37 10.27
N LEU A 749 52.11 -17.05 9.54
CA LEU A 749 52.43 -17.74 8.28
C LEU A 749 52.64 -19.26 8.45
N GLU A 750 53.05 -19.69 9.65
CA GLU A 750 53.25 -21.10 10.01
C GLU A 750 51.93 -21.88 10.09
N GLU A 751 50.84 -21.21 10.49
CA GLU A 751 49.47 -21.73 10.43
C GLU A 751 48.92 -21.69 8.98
N LEU A 752 49.63 -21.05 8.04
CA LEU A 752 49.22 -20.80 6.65
C LEU A 752 50.00 -21.63 5.62
N GLN A 753 50.37 -22.88 5.95
CA GLN A 753 51.19 -23.74 5.07
C GLN A 753 50.65 -23.86 3.63
N ARG A 754 49.33 -23.85 3.44
CA ARG A 754 48.69 -23.89 2.10
C ARG A 754 48.94 -22.61 1.30
N TRP A 755 48.71 -21.46 1.92
CA TRP A 755 48.87 -20.14 1.32
C TRP A 755 50.33 -19.79 1.02
N ALA A 756 51.27 -20.31 1.82
CA ALA A 756 52.70 -20.10 1.62
C ALA A 756 53.17 -20.52 0.22
N SER A 757 52.57 -21.56 -0.36
CA SER A 757 52.89 -22.03 -1.72
C SER A 757 52.39 -21.09 -2.83
N TYR A 758 51.33 -20.30 -2.58
CA TYR A 758 50.77 -19.33 -3.51
C TYR A 758 51.33 -17.91 -3.28
N LEU A 759 51.91 -17.64 -2.11
CA LEU A 759 52.39 -16.32 -1.66
C LEU A 759 53.88 -16.34 -1.28
N ILE A 760 54.72 -16.90 -2.15
CA ILE A 760 56.15 -17.19 -1.90
C ILE A 760 56.98 -15.93 -1.49
N ASN A 761 56.53 -14.72 -1.85
CA ASN A 761 57.23 -13.46 -1.55
C ASN A 761 56.46 -12.54 -0.59
N VAL A 762 55.58 -13.07 0.25
CA VAL A 762 54.79 -12.26 1.19
C VAL A 762 55.67 -11.59 2.25
N GLN A 763 55.40 -10.31 2.51
CA GLN A 763 56.05 -9.56 3.60
C GLN A 763 55.09 -9.50 4.79
N VAL A 764 55.54 -10.01 5.93
CA VAL A 764 54.74 -10.04 7.16
C VAL A 764 54.97 -8.76 7.95
N ILE A 765 53.87 -8.09 8.31
CA ILE A 765 53.85 -6.89 9.12
C ILE A 765 53.09 -7.22 10.41
N HIS A 766 53.79 -7.21 11.53
CA HIS A 766 53.23 -7.50 12.84
C HIS A 766 52.55 -6.27 13.45
N LEU A 767 51.33 -6.43 13.95
CA LEU A 767 50.52 -5.42 14.61
C LEU A 767 50.29 -5.81 16.08
N GLY A 768 51.27 -5.50 16.93
CA GLY A 768 51.21 -5.73 18.39
C GLY A 768 50.50 -4.63 19.17
N CYS A 769 50.81 -4.49 20.46
CA CYS A 769 50.32 -3.39 21.30
C CYS A 769 50.81 -2.01 20.79
N LEU A 770 50.17 -0.93 21.25
CA LEU A 770 50.62 0.44 20.96
C LEU A 770 51.93 0.74 21.69
N HIS A 771 52.76 1.59 21.10
CA HIS A 771 53.94 2.11 21.80
C HIS A 771 53.51 2.93 23.02
N GLU A 772 54.37 3.03 24.02
CA GLU A 772 54.03 3.72 25.28
C GLU A 772 53.58 5.17 25.08
N THR A 773 54.21 5.89 24.15
CA THR A 773 53.84 7.27 23.81
C THR A 773 52.45 7.35 23.16
N GLU A 774 52.13 6.43 22.26
CA GLU A 774 50.84 6.34 21.57
C GLU A 774 49.72 5.91 22.53
N ALA A 775 49.98 4.92 23.37
CA ALA A 775 49.05 4.45 24.39
C ALA A 775 48.77 5.56 25.42
N ARG A 776 49.80 6.28 25.87
CA ARG A 776 49.66 7.41 26.78
C ARG A 776 48.87 8.56 26.15
N GLN A 777 49.10 8.85 24.86
CA GLN A 777 48.27 9.80 24.12
C GLN A 777 46.81 9.34 24.11
N LEU A 778 46.52 8.08 23.79
CA LEU A 778 45.16 7.55 23.78
C LEU A 778 44.50 7.61 25.17
N ILE A 779 45.26 7.39 26.25
CA ILE A 779 44.75 7.48 27.63
C ILE A 779 44.44 8.93 28.00
N GLU A 780 45.41 9.83 27.87
CA GLU A 780 45.34 11.17 28.46
C GLU A 780 44.70 12.22 27.52
N ARG A 781 44.82 12.03 26.21
CA ARG A 781 44.36 12.96 25.16
C ARG A 781 43.85 12.21 23.92
N PRO A 782 42.78 11.39 24.05
CA PRO A 782 42.18 10.66 22.93
C PRO A 782 41.60 11.56 21.84
N VAL A 783 41.11 12.73 22.21
CA VAL A 783 40.55 13.78 21.33
C VAL A 783 41.00 15.15 21.84
N ASP A 784 40.92 16.15 20.97
CA ASP A 784 41.16 17.54 21.37
C ASP A 784 40.14 17.97 22.45
N ASP A 785 40.60 18.76 23.42
CA ASP A 785 39.80 19.24 24.56
C ASP A 785 39.16 18.15 25.45
N PHE A 786 39.76 16.96 25.54
CA PHE A 786 39.28 15.91 26.44
C PHE A 786 39.22 16.38 27.91
N ALA A 787 38.05 16.22 28.51
CA ALA A 787 37.72 16.93 29.74
C ALA A 787 38.12 16.20 31.04
N LEU A 788 38.51 14.93 30.96
CA LEU A 788 39.04 14.17 32.10
C LEU A 788 40.57 14.25 32.10
N ARG A 789 41.16 14.67 33.22
CA ARG A 789 42.61 14.65 33.44
C ARG A 789 42.99 13.43 34.25
N TYR A 790 44.17 12.89 34.01
CA TYR A 790 44.74 11.79 34.79
C TYR A 790 45.88 12.31 35.65
N GLU A 791 45.96 11.83 36.88
CA GLU A 791 47.21 11.93 37.64
C GLU A 791 48.30 11.07 36.98
N PRO A 792 49.58 11.44 37.10
CA PRO A 792 50.69 10.68 36.51
C PRO A 792 50.66 9.19 36.91
N ASP A 793 50.38 8.90 38.19
CA ASP A 793 50.29 7.54 38.71
C ASP A 793 49.08 6.78 38.18
N ALA A 794 47.95 7.47 37.94
CA ALA A 794 46.75 6.88 37.38
C ALA A 794 46.96 6.50 35.90
N GLY A 795 47.50 7.41 35.09
CA GLY A 795 47.84 7.15 33.69
C GLY A 795 48.88 6.03 33.56
N GLN A 796 49.90 6.04 34.41
CA GLN A 796 50.89 4.95 34.47
C GLN A 796 50.25 3.63 34.87
N ARG A 797 49.29 3.62 35.80
CA ARG A 797 48.60 2.38 36.20
C ARG A 797 47.76 1.80 35.06
N VAL A 798 47.02 2.62 34.33
CA VAL A 798 46.29 2.19 33.13
C VAL A 798 47.25 1.59 32.11
N MET A 799 48.41 2.22 31.90
CA MET A 799 49.45 1.70 31.01
C MET A 799 49.99 0.33 31.48
N THR A 800 50.31 0.18 32.76
CA THR A 800 50.79 -1.09 33.33
C THR A 800 49.74 -2.21 33.22
N LEU A 801 48.47 -1.90 33.50
CA LEU A 801 47.37 -2.87 33.45
C LEU A 801 47.12 -3.37 32.03
N THR A 802 47.18 -2.47 31.05
CA THR A 802 46.77 -2.76 29.66
C THR A 802 47.94 -3.06 28.73
N ARG A 803 49.17 -2.69 29.10
CA ARG A 803 50.40 -2.73 28.27
C ARG A 803 50.22 -2.08 26.89
N GLY A 804 49.35 -1.07 26.80
CA GLY A 804 49.05 -0.41 25.52
C GLY A 804 48.21 -1.25 24.55
N HIS A 805 47.57 -2.33 25.00
CA HIS A 805 46.63 -3.08 24.17
C HIS A 805 45.42 -2.19 23.78
N PRO A 806 45.19 -1.89 22.49
CA PRO A 806 44.24 -0.85 22.07
C PRO A 806 42.83 -1.03 22.64
N PHE A 807 42.27 -2.24 22.56
CA PHE A 807 40.95 -2.54 23.10
C PHE A 807 40.86 -2.41 24.62
N LEU A 808 41.86 -2.89 25.37
CA LEU A 808 41.86 -2.85 26.82
C LEU A 808 42.07 -1.44 27.37
N VAL A 809 42.88 -0.62 26.69
CA VAL A 809 43.01 0.82 26.98
C VAL A 809 41.65 1.50 26.85
N GLN A 810 40.97 1.33 25.72
CA GLN A 810 39.66 1.96 25.50
C GLN A 810 38.60 1.44 26.47
N LEU A 811 38.58 0.13 26.74
CA LEU A 811 37.68 -0.49 27.71
C LEU A 811 37.86 0.12 29.10
N LEU A 812 39.08 0.08 29.64
CA LEU A 812 39.33 0.56 31.00
C LEU A 812 39.10 2.07 31.11
N CYS A 813 39.49 2.86 30.10
CA CYS A 813 39.28 4.31 30.17
C CYS A 813 37.80 4.70 30.03
N ALA A 814 37.01 3.97 29.23
CA ALA A 814 35.56 4.16 29.17
C ALA A 814 34.90 3.91 30.54
N GLU A 815 35.28 2.83 31.23
CA GLU A 815 34.77 2.53 32.56
C GLU A 815 35.22 3.55 33.61
N ILE A 816 36.43 4.10 33.49
CA ILE A 816 36.88 5.22 34.34
C ILE A 816 35.99 6.45 34.11
N VAL A 817 35.66 6.79 32.86
CA VAL A 817 34.75 7.91 32.55
C VAL A 817 33.35 7.65 33.11
N ALA A 818 32.83 6.43 32.96
CA ALA A 818 31.54 6.02 33.52
C ALA A 818 31.52 6.18 35.05
N LEU A 819 32.53 5.63 35.75
CA LEU A 819 32.70 5.76 37.19
C LEU A 819 32.78 7.24 37.61
N LYS A 820 33.54 8.07 36.89
CA LYS A 820 33.65 9.50 37.18
C LYS A 820 32.33 10.24 37.01
N ASN A 821 31.51 9.84 36.05
CA ASN A 821 30.19 10.44 35.85
C ASN A 821 29.19 10.09 36.97
N GLU A 822 29.39 8.99 37.69
CA GLU A 822 28.59 8.64 38.89
C GLU A 822 28.99 9.46 40.13
N GLN A 823 30.23 9.94 40.19
CA GLN A 823 30.73 10.74 41.32
C GLN A 823 30.19 12.18 41.32
N SER A 824 30.42 12.93 42.39
CA SER A 824 30.00 14.34 42.46
C SER A 824 30.79 15.23 41.49
N PRO A 825 30.19 16.29 40.89
CA PRO A 825 30.85 17.20 39.94
C PRO A 825 32.22 17.72 40.37
N ALA A 826 32.41 17.97 41.68
CA ALA A 826 33.65 18.51 42.23
C ALA A 826 34.90 17.64 42.00
N VAL A 827 34.73 16.32 41.79
CA VAL A 827 35.84 15.36 41.66
C VAL A 827 35.89 14.67 40.30
N ARG A 828 34.96 14.98 39.37
CA ARG A 828 34.84 14.24 38.10
C ARG A 828 36.04 14.41 37.19
N ARG A 829 36.62 15.62 37.14
CA ARG A 829 37.60 16.03 36.11
C ARG A 829 39.04 15.55 36.37
N LEU A 830 39.29 14.81 37.45
CA LEU A 830 40.61 14.27 37.78
C LEU A 830 40.50 12.81 38.20
N ALA A 831 41.06 11.88 37.41
CA ALA A 831 41.17 10.47 37.73
C ALA A 831 42.44 10.18 38.54
N CYS A 832 42.25 9.55 39.70
CA CYS A 832 43.31 9.13 40.62
C CYS A 832 43.54 7.62 40.52
N LEU A 833 44.61 7.12 41.11
CA LEU A 833 44.96 5.69 41.13
C LEU A 833 43.80 4.80 41.65
N SER A 834 43.07 5.27 42.67
CA SER A 834 41.93 4.55 43.24
C SER A 834 40.77 4.40 42.27
N ASP A 835 40.53 5.38 41.40
CA ASP A 835 39.46 5.30 40.40
C ASP A 835 39.79 4.24 39.35
N VAL A 836 41.08 4.13 38.97
CA VAL A 836 41.55 3.09 38.03
C VAL A 836 41.30 1.70 38.60
N GLU A 837 41.68 1.45 39.87
CA GLU A 837 41.46 0.14 40.50
C GLU A 837 39.96 -0.16 40.70
N ALA A 838 39.15 0.86 41.02
CA ALA A 838 37.71 0.71 41.19
C ALA A 838 36.97 0.40 39.87
N ALA A 839 37.51 0.82 38.72
CA ALA A 839 36.91 0.56 37.40
C ALA A 839 37.19 -0.87 36.87
N ILE A 840 38.15 -1.61 37.45
CA ILE A 840 38.57 -2.92 36.94
C ILE A 840 37.48 -3.99 37.00
N PRO A 841 36.73 -4.17 38.11
CA PRO A 841 35.66 -5.16 38.15
C PRO A 841 34.62 -4.94 37.04
N GLU A 842 34.24 -3.69 36.81
CA GLU A 842 33.29 -3.33 35.75
C GLU A 842 33.89 -3.56 34.36
N ALA A 843 35.16 -3.22 34.14
CA ALA A 843 35.87 -3.51 32.89
C ALA A 843 35.95 -5.00 32.57
N LEU A 844 36.16 -5.86 33.58
CA LEU A 844 36.13 -7.32 33.41
C LEU A 844 34.71 -7.83 33.10
N SER A 845 33.69 -7.20 33.69
CA SER A 845 32.28 -7.50 33.45
C SER A 845 31.83 -7.09 32.04
N SER A 846 32.04 -5.83 31.65
CA SER A 846 31.66 -5.26 30.35
C SER A 846 32.48 -5.86 29.21
N GLY A 847 33.76 -6.17 29.45
CA GLY A 847 34.66 -6.86 28.53
C GLY A 847 34.55 -8.39 28.53
N SER A 848 33.63 -8.98 29.30
CA SER A 848 33.58 -10.44 29.57
C SER A 848 33.61 -11.32 28.33
N PHE A 849 32.99 -10.91 27.22
CA PHE A 849 33.02 -11.67 25.96
C PHE A 849 34.43 -11.77 25.35
N PHE A 850 35.25 -10.73 25.47
CA PHE A 850 36.63 -10.74 24.98
C PHE A 850 37.46 -11.76 25.78
N PHE A 851 37.39 -11.68 27.12
CA PHE A 851 38.16 -12.59 27.98
C PHE A 851 37.66 -14.04 27.87
N ALA A 852 36.34 -14.25 27.77
CA ALA A 852 35.76 -15.57 27.56
C ALA A 852 36.15 -16.17 26.21
N ASP A 853 36.33 -15.38 25.15
CA ASP A 853 36.83 -15.86 23.84
C ASP A 853 38.26 -16.39 23.97
N ILE A 854 39.15 -15.66 24.67
CA ILE A 854 40.51 -16.13 24.96
C ILE A 854 40.45 -17.49 25.67
N GLN A 855 39.68 -17.57 26.76
CA GLN A 855 39.60 -18.76 27.59
C GLN A 855 38.99 -19.99 26.87
N ARG A 856 37.99 -19.79 26.01
CA ARG A 856 37.20 -20.88 25.43
C ARG A 856 37.64 -21.28 24.02
N ASN A 857 38.15 -20.34 23.24
CA ASN A 857 38.35 -20.52 21.80
C ASN A 857 39.81 -20.38 21.36
N GLN A 858 40.70 -19.75 22.16
CA GLN A 858 42.07 -19.47 21.73
C GLN A 858 43.14 -20.32 22.43
N ILE A 859 42.78 -21.01 23.52
CA ILE A 859 43.70 -21.83 24.32
C ILE A 859 43.15 -23.24 24.51
N ASP A 860 44.05 -24.20 24.69
CA ASP A 860 43.73 -25.58 25.00
C ASP A 860 43.59 -25.80 26.53
N PRO A 861 43.10 -26.96 26.99
CA PRO A 861 42.94 -27.24 28.42
C PRO A 861 44.24 -27.13 29.22
N THR A 862 45.38 -27.52 28.62
CA THR A 862 46.70 -27.42 29.24
C THR A 862 47.11 -25.95 29.37
N GLY A 863 46.96 -25.15 28.31
CA GLY A 863 47.21 -23.71 28.34
C GLY A 863 46.34 -22.98 29.37
N LEU A 864 45.07 -23.37 29.54
CA LEU A 864 44.22 -22.83 30.61
C LEU A 864 44.78 -23.15 32.02
N ALA A 865 45.30 -24.35 32.23
CA ALA A 865 45.93 -24.73 33.50
C ALA A 865 47.22 -23.91 33.75
N VAL A 866 48.04 -23.69 32.72
CA VAL A 866 49.23 -22.82 32.76
C VAL A 866 48.83 -21.40 33.17
N LEU A 867 47.86 -20.80 32.48
CA LEU A 867 47.42 -19.43 32.74
C LEU A 867 46.86 -19.25 34.16
N ARG A 868 46.07 -20.21 34.66
CA ARG A 868 45.56 -20.18 36.05
C ARG A 868 46.68 -20.31 37.09
N CYS A 869 47.65 -21.19 36.84
CA CYS A 869 48.81 -21.37 37.71
C CYS A 869 49.64 -20.09 37.82
N LEU A 870 49.91 -19.45 36.68
CA LEU A 870 50.59 -18.16 36.58
C LEU A 870 49.78 -17.06 37.26
N ALA A 871 48.47 -16.98 37.02
CA ALA A 871 47.60 -15.93 37.54
C ALA A 871 47.55 -15.94 39.08
N ALA A 872 47.57 -17.13 39.68
CA ALA A 872 47.59 -17.33 41.13
C ALA A 872 48.87 -16.84 41.82
N GLN A 873 49.98 -16.62 41.10
CA GLN A 873 51.23 -16.10 41.69
C GLN A 873 51.24 -14.58 41.89
N GLY A 874 50.26 -13.87 41.32
CA GLY A 874 50.15 -12.41 41.42
C GLY A 874 50.73 -11.63 40.23
N GLU A 875 50.61 -10.31 40.30
CA GLU A 875 51.06 -9.37 39.26
C GLU A 875 52.59 -9.42 39.09
N GLY A 876 53.06 -9.55 37.85
CA GLY A 876 54.49 -9.54 37.51
C GLY A 876 55.30 -10.80 37.90
N ALA A 877 54.66 -11.82 38.48
CA ALA A 877 55.34 -13.04 38.90
C ALA A 877 55.86 -13.84 37.69
N VAL A 878 57.08 -14.37 37.81
CA VAL A 878 57.74 -15.24 36.82
C VAL A 878 57.78 -16.66 37.37
N VAL A 879 57.38 -17.64 36.57
CA VAL A 879 57.39 -19.05 36.96
C VAL A 879 58.20 -19.85 35.94
N ASP A 880 59.13 -20.66 36.42
CA ASP A 880 59.94 -21.53 35.57
C ASP A 880 59.11 -22.70 34.98
N GLN A 881 59.57 -23.21 33.85
CA GLN A 881 58.91 -24.28 33.11
C GLN A 881 58.80 -25.57 33.93
N THR A 882 59.84 -25.91 34.70
CA THR A 882 59.86 -27.10 35.56
C THR A 882 58.75 -27.06 36.62
N THR A 883 58.54 -25.91 37.24
CA THR A 883 57.50 -25.67 38.24
C THR A 883 56.11 -25.70 37.62
N LEU A 884 55.96 -25.20 36.39
CA LEU A 884 54.69 -25.31 35.66
C LEU A 884 54.35 -26.77 35.37
N THR A 885 55.32 -27.55 34.85
CA THR A 885 55.12 -28.98 34.56
C THR A 885 54.80 -29.78 35.83
N ASP A 886 55.53 -29.53 36.93
CA ASP A 886 55.31 -30.20 38.22
C ASP A 886 53.93 -29.88 38.81
N ARG A 887 53.46 -28.64 38.71
CA ARG A 887 52.17 -28.21 39.27
C ARG A 887 50.98 -28.66 38.43
N ILE A 888 51.13 -28.72 37.11
CA ILE A 888 50.03 -29.08 36.19
C ILE A 888 49.88 -30.60 36.07
N GLN A 889 50.92 -31.38 36.45
CA GLN A 889 50.93 -32.85 36.36
C GLN A 889 50.68 -33.35 34.93
N ALA A 890 51.13 -32.58 33.93
CA ALA A 890 51.01 -32.93 32.51
C ALA A 890 52.35 -33.43 31.95
N ASN A 891 52.31 -34.07 30.78
CA ASN A 891 53.53 -34.49 30.07
C ASN A 891 54.36 -33.24 29.69
N PRO A 892 55.67 -33.18 29.96
CA PRO A 892 56.53 -32.07 29.55
C PRO A 892 56.28 -31.59 28.11
N ASP A 893 56.21 -32.49 27.13
CA ASP A 893 55.98 -32.12 25.73
C ASP A 893 54.66 -31.36 25.50
N THR A 894 53.62 -31.69 26.28
CA THR A 894 52.31 -31.02 26.17
C THR A 894 52.31 -29.63 26.81
N VAL A 895 53.11 -29.44 27.87
CA VAL A 895 53.31 -28.13 28.49
C VAL A 895 54.13 -27.24 27.56
N ASP A 896 55.13 -27.81 26.88
CA ASP A 896 55.98 -27.09 25.94
C ASP A 896 55.17 -26.59 24.74
N CYS A 897 54.36 -27.46 24.12
CA CYS A 897 53.43 -27.06 23.07
C CYS A 897 52.43 -25.97 23.55
N ALA A 898 51.94 -26.07 24.79
CA ALA A 898 51.05 -25.06 25.35
C ALA A 898 51.77 -23.72 25.59
N LEU A 899 53.01 -23.73 26.08
CA LEU A 899 53.83 -22.53 26.28
C LEU A 899 54.17 -21.85 24.95
N GLU A 900 54.51 -22.63 23.92
CA GLU A 900 54.71 -22.13 22.56
C GLU A 900 53.45 -21.46 22.03
N LEU A 901 52.29 -22.12 22.13
CA LEU A 901 51.01 -21.57 21.70
C LEU A 901 50.64 -20.28 22.46
N LEU A 902 50.78 -20.27 23.79
CA LEU A 902 50.47 -19.10 24.61
C LEU A 902 51.40 -17.91 24.34
N THR A 903 52.67 -18.19 24.02
CA THR A 903 53.66 -17.17 23.63
C THR A 903 53.33 -16.62 22.24
N GLN A 904 52.99 -17.49 21.28
CA GLN A 904 52.52 -17.07 19.95
C GLN A 904 51.23 -16.25 20.01
N ARG A 905 50.35 -16.53 20.98
CA ARG A 905 49.12 -15.77 21.22
C ARG A 905 49.34 -14.47 21.99
N GLU A 906 50.58 -14.13 22.35
CA GLU A 906 50.94 -12.92 23.12
C GLU A 906 50.19 -12.81 24.47
N LEU A 907 49.90 -13.97 25.08
CA LEU A 907 49.27 -14.01 26.42
C LEU A 907 50.33 -14.05 27.52
N ILE A 908 51.46 -14.70 27.23
CA ILE A 908 52.63 -14.80 28.10
C ILE A 908 53.88 -14.39 27.33
N GLU A 909 54.91 -13.99 28.06
CA GLU A 909 56.24 -13.72 27.49
C GLU A 909 57.33 -14.51 28.24
N PRO A 910 58.36 -14.99 27.52
CA PRO A 910 59.53 -15.57 28.13
C PRO A 910 60.43 -14.46 28.72
N VAL A 911 60.94 -14.70 29.92
CA VAL A 911 61.92 -13.88 30.64
C VAL A 911 63.07 -14.80 31.04
N GLU A 912 64.27 -14.28 31.33
CA GLU A 912 65.48 -15.07 31.63
C GLU A 912 65.28 -16.22 32.64
N SER A 913 64.31 -16.11 33.55
CA SER A 913 64.03 -17.08 34.61
C SER A 913 62.69 -17.83 34.49
N GLY A 914 61.97 -17.75 33.35
CA GLY A 914 60.69 -18.44 33.16
C GLY A 914 59.68 -17.65 32.33
N TYR A 915 58.38 -17.84 32.61
CA TYR A 915 57.28 -17.20 31.89
C TYR A 915 56.45 -16.30 32.82
N ARG A 916 55.92 -15.20 32.28
CA ARG A 916 54.96 -14.34 32.97
C ARG A 916 53.86 -13.86 32.03
N PHE A 917 52.75 -13.37 32.59
CA PHE A 917 51.70 -12.72 31.80
C PHE A 917 52.22 -11.48 31.08
N GLN A 918 51.86 -11.36 29.81
CA GLN A 918 52.18 -10.18 29.02
C GLN A 918 51.32 -8.97 29.43
N VAL A 919 50.02 -9.17 29.69
CA VAL A 919 49.07 -8.12 30.04
C VAL A 919 48.41 -8.42 31.39
N GLU A 920 48.57 -7.50 32.34
CA GLU A 920 48.08 -7.68 33.71
C GLU A 920 46.54 -7.73 33.81
N LEU A 921 45.83 -6.93 33.01
CA LEU A 921 44.36 -6.96 33.00
C LEU A 921 43.81 -8.31 32.50
N ILE A 922 44.52 -8.99 31.59
CA ILE A 922 44.19 -10.36 31.16
C ILE A 922 44.44 -11.34 32.30
N ARG A 923 45.56 -11.21 33.04
CA ARG A 923 45.84 -12.05 34.22
C ARG A 923 44.68 -12.03 35.22
N ARG A 924 44.12 -10.84 35.50
CA ARG A 924 43.02 -10.67 36.46
C ARG A 924 41.74 -11.44 36.11
N TRP A 925 41.53 -11.80 34.85
CA TRP A 925 40.41 -12.66 34.44
C TRP A 925 40.62 -14.14 34.84
N PHE A 926 41.87 -14.60 34.94
CA PHE A 926 42.21 -15.99 35.22
C PHE A 926 42.46 -16.29 36.70
N ILE A 927 42.26 -15.29 37.58
CA ILE A 927 42.20 -15.45 39.04
C ILE A 927 40.87 -16.09 39.41
#